data_AF-A0A847F554-F1
#
_entry.id   AF-A0A847F554-F1
#
_cell.length_a   1.000
_cell.length_b   1.000
_cell.length_c   1.000
_cell.angle_alpha   90.00
_cell.angle_beta   90.00
_cell.angle_gamma   90.00
#
_symmetry.space_group_name_H-M   'P 1'
#
loop_
_entity.id
_entity.type
_entity.pdbx_description
1 polymer ?
#
loop_
_entity_poly.entity_id
_entity_poly.type
_entity_poly.pdbx_seq_one_letter_code
_entity_poly.pdbx_strand_id
1 'polypeptide(L)'
;MHPYAKRTNPLLLVALSCAFSLWACDASHAPDDGGDGDVPDAGPRCPDDRERCEKPLRCADLRATGQCGEFERCEENEAEGARCLKESCAEGFRWSSLSDRCIPCLTEGCEAEPTCEPGQPGSLNCGAHRLCLEDGDFGECGGCETGYVDVGGRCLELATCGDARCAGDEYCDRSRELGPRCEKRPCDDPATAVGSDGLCSVRCEMRCDVPGATGHYWPFAAKDDRCVCATLPGYFFHRSEESGGGGALYECDADGDGWVREEVRNLLDEDPRDPAIVANARCVIREAHAVMLINEYGQSSLVESCEEGLLQDPSDEGEDACTPRPFRLFESKRNDVEGEAGRLGEAPPSTYGGRRFRAAELNSLTKACVSALGDYDDDGVPDLVQVQPFESAHGDFDELTRLRAFSHFVELHETSWEELVFPGDPSPSPSILPATVSGILRIKERSRCGIFPLGYGQDAEYNPEDGASYWRNCQRRRHPDFGDDPSVPGFDFARFSCDSPSGSCPKPPLPAHPTHPSFPNPAAELLRNHGLCELGAAPPADGFWRGMGHHSQFQCVRIVGEENEGGRQDRSVSDFGESGSLVFNACVIFDCEDAEGCADSTPPWRAPDPFAPLIQCTQDAGLVEEGAVGWAAYRYRPYGHVDTNGAPVGDSEYLGGCINEIAEYPALCPVPEFSRCEEPERDAFGRYPCHGWESLFLWADDTPDANRFELMWAPELGEPMNGSVLNPASEPICT
;
A
#
# COMPACT_ATOMS: atom_id res chain seq x y z
N MET A 1 21.48 -5.35 -57.95
CA MET A 1 21.09 -4.34 -58.95
C MET A 1 19.71 -3.82 -58.58
N HIS A 2 19.60 -2.56 -58.15
CA HIS A 2 18.37 -1.76 -58.28
C HIS A 2 18.01 -1.59 -59.77
N PRO A 3 16.74 -1.33 -60.19
CA PRO A 3 15.95 -0.19 -59.70
C PRO A 3 14.38 -0.25 -59.74
N TYR A 4 13.79 0.62 -58.91
CA TYR A 4 12.61 1.51 -59.06
C TYR A 4 11.44 1.25 -60.05
N ALA A 5 10.22 1.28 -59.48
CA ALA A 5 9.11 2.24 -59.73
C ALA A 5 7.71 1.74 -60.22
N LYS A 6 6.69 2.20 -59.46
CA LYS A 6 5.31 2.63 -59.80
C LYS A 6 4.09 1.67 -59.74
N ARG A 7 3.21 2.05 -58.78
CA ARG A 7 1.72 2.19 -58.79
C ARG A 7 0.82 0.95 -58.99
N THR A 8 -0.05 0.67 -58.02
CA THR A 8 -1.51 1.00 -58.00
C THR A 8 -2.21 0.53 -56.71
N ASN A 9 -3.18 1.33 -56.23
CA ASN A 9 -4.18 1.06 -55.18
C ASN A 9 -5.23 0.00 -55.64
N PRO A 10 -5.97 -0.70 -54.74
CA PRO A 10 -7.16 -0.14 -54.07
C PRO A 10 -7.29 -0.53 -52.56
N LEU A 11 -7.68 0.38 -51.66
CA LEU A 11 -9.07 0.72 -51.25
C LEU A 11 -9.87 -0.49 -50.71
N LEU A 12 -9.92 -0.63 -49.38
CA LEU A 12 -10.99 -1.33 -48.65
C LEU A 12 -11.49 -0.40 -47.53
N LEU A 13 -12.80 -0.13 -47.55
CA LEU A 13 -13.54 0.67 -46.59
C LEU A 13 -13.64 -0.05 -45.23
N VAL A 14 -13.44 0.69 -44.14
CA VAL A 14 -14.06 0.41 -42.83
C VAL A 14 -14.90 1.62 -42.48
N ALA A 15 -16.21 1.40 -42.29
CA ALA A 15 -17.18 2.41 -41.89
C ALA A 15 -17.22 2.48 -40.35
N LEU A 16 -16.90 3.64 -39.78
CA LEU A 16 -17.26 4.00 -38.41
C LEU A 16 -18.42 4.99 -38.47
N SER A 17 -19.55 4.62 -37.88
CA SER A 17 -20.70 5.49 -37.64
C SER A 17 -20.47 6.33 -36.38
N CYS A 18 -20.25 7.63 -36.55
CA CYS A 18 -20.39 8.62 -35.48
C CYS A 18 -21.77 9.28 -35.58
N ALA A 19 -22.60 9.15 -34.56
CA ALA A 19 -23.83 9.91 -34.42
C ALA A 19 -23.49 11.27 -33.77
N PHE A 20 -23.41 12.32 -34.59
CA PHE A 20 -23.35 13.71 -34.12
C PHE A 20 -24.78 14.27 -34.02
N SER A 21 -25.20 14.62 -32.80
CA SER A 21 -26.37 15.49 -32.59
C SER A 21 -25.90 16.94 -32.68
N LEU A 22 -26.23 17.62 -33.79
CA LEU A 22 -26.03 19.05 -33.99
C LEU A 22 -27.20 19.82 -33.36
N TRP A 23 -26.93 20.59 -32.30
CA TRP A 23 -27.80 21.70 -31.91
C TRP A 23 -27.34 22.95 -32.67
N ALA A 24 -28.17 23.42 -33.60
CA ALA A 24 -27.99 24.69 -34.28
C ALA A 24 -28.74 25.79 -33.51
N CYS A 25 -28.08 26.92 -33.22
CA CYS A 25 -28.73 28.12 -32.71
C CYS A 25 -29.46 28.83 -33.88
N ASP A 26 -30.78 28.86 -33.86
CA ASP A 26 -31.59 29.65 -34.78
C ASP A 26 -31.93 30.99 -34.12
N ALA A 27 -31.27 32.06 -34.58
CA ALA A 27 -31.53 33.42 -34.14
C ALA A 27 -32.36 34.12 -35.21
N SER A 28 -33.70 34.06 -35.13
CA SER A 28 -34.56 35.18 -35.54
C SER A 28 -36.05 34.96 -35.22
N HIS A 29 -36.70 36.06 -34.80
CA HIS A 29 -38.14 36.34 -34.72
C HIS A 29 -38.83 36.22 -33.34
N ALA A 30 -38.97 37.38 -32.69
CA ALA A 30 -40.18 37.75 -31.94
C ALA A 30 -41.20 38.37 -32.94
N PRO A 31 -42.54 38.33 -32.70
CA PRO A 31 -43.14 39.09 -31.60
C PRO A 31 -44.32 38.43 -30.85
N ASP A 32 -44.52 38.96 -29.63
CA ASP A 32 -45.75 39.15 -28.84
C ASP A 32 -46.95 38.21 -29.05
N ASP A 33 -47.30 37.45 -28.01
CA ASP A 33 -48.61 37.56 -27.35
C ASP A 33 -48.60 36.85 -25.98
N GLY A 34 -49.23 37.48 -24.99
CA GLY A 34 -49.08 37.16 -23.57
C GLY A 34 -49.74 35.86 -23.09
N GLY A 35 -49.22 35.35 -21.97
CA GLY A 35 -49.77 34.25 -21.19
C GLY A 35 -48.90 33.96 -19.98
N ASP A 36 -49.53 33.78 -18.84
CA ASP A 36 -48.95 33.72 -17.50
C ASP A 36 -47.89 32.62 -17.27
N GLY A 37 -46.91 32.96 -16.41
CA GLY A 37 -46.30 32.06 -15.43
C GLY A 37 -45.40 30.95 -15.96
N ASP A 38 -44.11 31.26 -16.15
CA ASP A 38 -42.97 30.46 -15.68
C ASP A 38 -41.68 31.25 -15.95
N VAL A 39 -40.76 31.27 -14.98
CA VAL A 39 -39.44 31.91 -15.13
C VAL A 39 -38.61 31.03 -16.07
N PRO A 40 -38.14 31.51 -17.24
CA PRO A 40 -37.33 30.68 -18.12
C PRO A 40 -35.90 30.54 -17.57
N ASP A 41 -35.40 29.31 -17.58
CA ASP A 41 -33.98 28.96 -17.39
C ASP A 41 -33.08 29.91 -18.19
N ALA A 42 -32.04 30.43 -17.54
CA ALA A 42 -31.05 31.27 -18.16
C ALA A 42 -30.28 30.47 -19.23
N GLY A 43 -30.56 30.74 -20.51
CA GLY A 43 -29.84 30.13 -21.63
C GLY A 43 -28.35 30.53 -21.68
N PRO A 44 -27.49 29.72 -22.34
CA PRO A 44 -26.05 29.96 -22.40
C PRO A 44 -25.73 31.30 -23.08
N ARG A 45 -24.89 32.12 -22.43
CA ARG A 45 -24.29 33.32 -23.02
C ARG A 45 -23.03 32.93 -23.78
N CYS A 46 -22.95 33.35 -25.03
CA CYS A 46 -21.74 33.20 -25.84
C CYS A 46 -21.02 34.56 -25.86
N PRO A 47 -19.73 34.65 -25.47
CA PRO A 47 -18.92 35.84 -25.75
C PRO A 47 -18.89 36.07 -27.27
N ASP A 48 -18.95 37.34 -27.71
CA ASP A 48 -19.25 37.80 -29.08
C ASP A 48 -18.26 37.33 -30.20
N ASP A 49 -17.37 36.38 -29.91
CA ASP A 49 -16.23 36.02 -30.74
C ASP A 49 -15.83 34.53 -30.70
N ARG A 50 -16.63 33.62 -30.11
CA ARG A 50 -16.41 32.15 -30.20
C ARG A 50 -17.56 31.41 -30.89
N GLU A 51 -17.24 30.61 -31.93
CA GLU A 51 -18.19 29.77 -32.71
C GLU A 51 -18.76 28.56 -31.93
N ARG A 52 -18.42 28.38 -30.65
CA ARG A 52 -18.98 27.34 -29.78
C ARG A 52 -19.35 27.93 -28.44
N CYS A 53 -20.62 27.78 -28.06
CA CYS A 53 -21.10 28.09 -26.72
C CYS A 53 -20.77 26.88 -25.84
N GLU A 54 -19.71 27.01 -25.04
CA GLU A 54 -19.34 26.01 -24.05
C GLU A 54 -20.33 26.09 -22.88
N LYS A 55 -20.77 24.93 -22.39
CA LYS A 55 -21.60 24.87 -21.19
C LYS A 55 -20.79 25.47 -20.03
N PRO A 56 -21.37 26.32 -19.17
CA PRO A 56 -20.67 26.80 -17.98
C PRO A 56 -20.17 25.60 -17.18
N LEU A 57 -18.86 25.58 -16.90
CA LEU A 57 -18.23 24.53 -16.09
C LEU A 57 -18.88 24.53 -14.70
N ARG A 58 -19.15 23.35 -14.16
CA ARG A 58 -19.57 23.16 -12.77
C ARG A 58 -18.37 22.91 -11.88
N CYS A 59 -18.52 23.07 -10.57
CA CYS A 59 -17.49 22.78 -9.60
C CYS A 59 -17.01 21.33 -9.69
N ALA A 60 -17.94 20.40 -9.97
CA ALA A 60 -17.60 19.00 -10.25
C ALA A 60 -16.67 18.85 -11.47
N ASP A 61 -16.88 19.64 -12.53
CA ASP A 61 -16.04 19.61 -13.73
C ASP A 61 -14.64 20.20 -13.46
N LEU A 62 -14.56 21.26 -12.65
CA LEU A 62 -13.29 21.88 -12.24
C LEU A 62 -12.47 20.95 -11.33
N ARG A 63 -13.11 20.24 -10.40
CA ARG A 63 -12.43 19.25 -9.54
C ARG A 63 -11.94 18.03 -10.33
N ALA A 64 -12.78 17.46 -11.20
CA ALA A 64 -12.40 16.30 -12.02
C ALA A 64 -11.21 16.57 -12.97
N THR A 65 -10.95 17.83 -13.29
CA THR A 65 -9.84 18.26 -14.15
C THR A 65 -8.65 18.82 -13.38
N GLY A 66 -8.69 18.82 -12.03
CA GLY A 66 -7.64 19.34 -11.17
C GLY A 66 -7.49 20.87 -11.21
N GLN A 67 -8.52 21.60 -11.65
CA GLN A 67 -8.51 23.06 -11.71
C GLN A 67 -8.92 23.73 -10.38
N CYS A 68 -9.69 23.04 -9.54
CA CYS A 68 -9.85 23.37 -8.12
C CYS A 68 -9.03 22.39 -7.29
N GLY A 69 -8.34 22.89 -6.26
CA GLY A 69 -7.77 22.05 -5.22
C GLY A 69 -8.84 21.24 -4.49
N GLU A 70 -8.43 20.11 -3.93
CA GLU A 70 -9.27 19.27 -3.08
C GLU A 70 -9.77 20.10 -1.88
N PHE A 71 -11.09 20.04 -1.60
CA PHE A 71 -11.78 20.89 -0.61
C PHE A 71 -11.67 22.40 -0.79
N GLU A 72 -11.10 22.87 -1.90
CA GLU A 72 -11.16 24.28 -2.24
C GLU A 72 -12.63 24.66 -2.48
N ARG A 73 -13.04 25.73 -1.81
CA ARG A 73 -14.40 26.23 -1.90
C ARG A 73 -14.64 26.66 -3.33
N CYS A 74 -15.65 26.08 -3.93
CA CYS A 74 -16.02 26.40 -5.30
C CYS A 74 -17.40 27.05 -5.31
N GLU A 75 -17.50 28.19 -5.97
CA GLU A 75 -18.76 28.92 -6.14
C GLU A 75 -19.31 28.65 -7.54
N GLU A 76 -20.52 28.11 -7.62
CA GLU A 76 -21.25 28.02 -8.87
C GLU A 76 -22.17 29.22 -9.04
N ASN A 77 -22.03 29.92 -10.17
CA ASN A 77 -22.97 30.93 -10.59
C ASN A 77 -23.56 30.53 -11.94
N GLU A 78 -24.89 30.44 -12.02
CA GLU A 78 -25.59 30.08 -13.25
C GLU A 78 -25.25 30.98 -14.46
N ALA A 79 -24.84 32.24 -14.21
CA ALA A 79 -24.49 33.20 -15.24
C ALA A 79 -22.99 33.26 -15.58
N GLU A 80 -22.10 32.85 -14.66
CA GLU A 80 -20.63 33.02 -14.80
C GLU A 80 -19.87 31.70 -14.84
N GLY A 81 -20.53 30.57 -14.58
CA GLY A 81 -19.91 29.27 -14.39
C GLY A 81 -19.35 29.09 -12.97
N ALA A 82 -18.72 27.96 -12.74
CA ALA A 82 -18.02 27.66 -11.51
C ALA A 82 -16.65 28.35 -11.46
N ARG A 83 -16.22 28.71 -10.26
CA ARG A 83 -14.85 29.16 -9.98
C ARG A 83 -14.39 28.65 -8.62
N CYS A 84 -13.13 28.27 -8.55
CA CYS A 84 -12.47 27.93 -7.29
C CYS A 84 -12.06 29.22 -6.58
N LEU A 85 -12.32 29.28 -5.28
CA LEU A 85 -11.86 30.37 -4.44
C LEU A 85 -10.52 29.98 -3.83
N LYS A 86 -9.44 30.47 -4.44
CA LYS A 86 -8.08 30.20 -3.98
C LYS A 86 -7.94 30.56 -2.51
N GLU A 87 -7.32 29.66 -1.74
CA GLU A 87 -7.05 29.82 -0.31
C GLU A 87 -8.33 29.85 0.56
N SER A 88 -9.48 29.46 0.02
CA SER A 88 -10.72 29.28 0.77
C SER A 88 -11.15 27.82 0.70
N CYS A 89 -11.51 27.25 1.84
CA CYS A 89 -11.87 25.83 1.93
C CYS A 89 -13.36 25.62 2.22
N ALA A 90 -13.85 24.42 1.93
CA ALA A 90 -15.16 23.94 2.32
C ALA A 90 -15.30 23.89 3.86
N GLU A 91 -16.54 23.81 4.35
CA GLU A 91 -16.80 23.68 5.79
C GLU A 91 -16.14 22.40 6.35
N GLY A 92 -15.51 22.50 7.52
CA GLY A 92 -14.72 21.39 8.09
C GLY A 92 -13.28 21.30 7.57
N PHE A 93 -12.89 22.15 6.63
CA PHE A 93 -11.53 22.22 6.08
C PHE A 93 -10.92 23.61 6.26
N ARG A 94 -9.61 23.66 6.42
CA ARG A 94 -8.82 24.90 6.46
C ARG A 94 -7.74 24.87 5.39
N TRP A 95 -7.33 26.04 4.94
CA TRP A 95 -6.22 26.15 4.01
C TRP A 95 -4.92 25.85 4.76
N SER A 96 -4.03 25.06 4.15
CA SER A 96 -2.66 24.85 4.58
C SER A 96 -1.74 25.42 3.51
N SER A 97 -1.11 26.55 3.82
CA SER A 97 -0.05 27.14 3.00
C SER A 97 1.19 26.25 2.89
N LEU A 98 1.37 25.29 3.81
CA LEU A 98 2.42 24.28 3.79
C LEU A 98 2.24 23.29 2.65
N SER A 99 1.01 22.81 2.46
CA SER A 99 0.66 21.83 1.45
C SER A 99 -0.01 22.43 0.21
N ASP A 100 -0.12 23.77 0.16
CA ASP A 100 -0.82 24.57 -0.87
C ASP A 100 -2.21 23.98 -1.23
N ARG A 101 -2.91 23.45 -0.22
CA ARG A 101 -4.22 22.81 -0.35
C ARG A 101 -5.06 22.95 0.91
N CYS A 102 -6.34 22.60 0.81
CA CYS A 102 -7.21 22.50 1.97
C CYS A 102 -7.01 21.16 2.70
N ILE A 103 -6.95 21.19 4.03
CA ILE A 103 -6.80 20.02 4.90
C ILE A 103 -7.92 20.00 5.96
N PRO A 104 -8.32 18.82 6.46
CA PRO A 104 -9.39 18.71 7.44
C PRO A 104 -9.02 19.41 8.75
N CYS A 105 -10.01 20.06 9.35
CA CYS A 105 -9.89 20.63 10.68
C CYS A 105 -9.88 19.52 11.74
N LEU A 106 -9.06 19.68 12.78
CA LEU A 106 -8.97 18.75 13.90
C LEU A 106 -10.14 18.89 14.88
N THR A 107 -10.84 20.01 14.82
CA THR A 107 -12.03 20.32 15.62
C THR A 107 -13.20 20.69 14.73
N GLU A 108 -14.41 20.36 15.20
CA GLU A 108 -15.66 20.72 14.51
C GLU A 108 -15.69 22.24 14.27
N GLY A 109 -15.86 22.65 13.01
CA GLY A 109 -15.89 24.07 12.62
C GLY A 109 -14.54 24.81 12.72
N CYS A 110 -13.42 24.12 12.94
CA CYS A 110 -12.08 24.71 13.08
C CYS A 110 -11.97 25.71 14.25
N GLU A 111 -12.81 25.58 15.29
CA GLU A 111 -12.89 26.57 16.37
C GLU A 111 -11.78 26.42 17.43
N ALA A 112 -11.16 25.25 17.55
CA ALA A 112 -10.16 24.93 18.58
C ALA A 112 -9.00 24.08 18.01
N GLU A 113 -8.56 24.45 16.81
CA GLU A 113 -7.42 23.83 16.16
C GLU A 113 -6.12 23.99 16.97
N PRO A 114 -5.14 23.11 16.71
CA PRO A 114 -3.86 23.20 17.37
C PRO A 114 -3.20 24.55 17.13
N THR A 115 -2.35 24.96 18.05
CA THR A 115 -1.59 26.22 17.92
C THR A 115 -0.11 25.93 18.10
N CYS A 116 0.73 26.86 17.63
CA CYS A 116 2.16 26.80 17.89
C CYS A 116 2.54 27.43 19.23
N GLU A 117 1.58 28.02 19.95
CA GLU A 117 1.83 28.71 21.21
C GLU A 117 2.06 27.71 22.36
N PRO A 118 3.28 27.63 22.93
CA PRO A 118 3.60 26.62 23.92
C PRO A 118 2.78 26.76 25.20
N GLY A 119 2.09 25.69 25.60
CA GLY A 119 1.33 25.62 26.85
C GLY A 119 -0.14 26.04 26.75
N GLN A 120 -0.63 26.39 25.55
CA GLN A 120 -2.07 26.45 25.26
C GLN A 120 -2.65 25.03 25.15
N PRO A 121 -3.95 24.82 25.49
CA PRO A 121 -4.67 23.62 25.08
C PRO A 121 -4.60 23.46 23.55
N GLY A 122 -4.18 22.29 23.07
CA GLY A 122 -3.98 22.06 21.63
C GLY A 122 -2.60 22.50 21.10
N SER A 123 -1.66 22.93 21.94
CA SER A 123 -0.29 23.23 21.47
C SER A 123 0.35 22.01 20.78
N LEU A 124 0.80 22.19 19.53
CA LEU A 124 1.50 21.14 18.79
C LEU A 124 2.88 20.91 19.36
N ASN A 125 3.20 19.64 19.59
CA ASN A 125 4.57 19.20 19.81
C ASN A 125 5.07 18.53 18.52
N CYS A 126 5.64 19.34 17.63
CA CYS A 126 6.14 18.88 16.33
C CYS A 126 7.41 18.02 16.40
N GLY A 127 7.90 17.74 17.61
CA GLY A 127 9.20 17.12 17.82
C GLY A 127 10.33 18.15 17.80
N ALA A 128 11.52 17.71 18.20
CA ALA A 128 12.70 18.58 18.23
C ALA A 128 13.04 19.04 16.81
N HIS A 129 13.31 20.34 16.65
CA HIS A 129 13.76 20.97 15.42
C HIS A 129 12.80 20.88 14.24
N ARG A 130 11.51 20.63 14.47
CA ARG A 130 10.47 20.78 13.46
C ARG A 130 9.77 22.11 13.68
N LEU A 131 9.60 22.87 12.59
CA LEU A 131 8.90 24.15 12.67
C LEU A 131 7.43 23.88 12.97
N CYS A 132 6.92 24.53 14.00
CA CYS A 132 5.49 24.77 14.08
C CYS A 132 5.23 26.09 13.36
N LEU A 133 4.49 26.02 12.24
CA LEU A 133 4.11 27.18 11.45
C LEU A 133 2.69 27.58 11.80
N GLU A 134 2.49 28.86 12.10
CA GLU A 134 1.15 29.42 12.25
C GLU A 134 0.64 29.87 10.89
N ASP A 135 -0.47 29.29 10.44
CA ASP A 135 -1.22 29.72 9.27
C ASP A 135 -2.59 30.23 9.73
N GLY A 136 -2.73 31.56 9.80
CA GLY A 136 -3.88 32.19 10.43
C GLY A 136 -3.90 31.97 11.95
N ASP A 137 -4.99 31.41 12.46
CA ASP A 137 -5.20 31.13 13.90
C ASP A 137 -4.75 29.71 14.30
N PHE A 138 -4.08 28.98 13.39
CA PHE A 138 -3.81 27.55 13.53
C PHE A 138 -2.32 27.23 13.40
N GLY A 139 -1.84 26.31 14.21
CA GLY A 139 -0.50 25.75 14.13
C GLY A 139 -0.49 24.46 13.32
N GLU A 140 0.57 24.27 12.56
CA GLU A 140 0.84 23.03 11.82
C GLU A 140 2.31 22.67 11.94
N CYS A 141 2.61 21.37 12.08
CA CYS A 141 3.97 20.89 12.07
C CYS A 141 4.47 20.86 10.63
N GLY A 142 5.25 21.87 10.27
CA GLY A 142 5.82 22.00 8.94
C GLY A 142 7.09 21.18 8.77
N GLY A 143 7.90 21.64 7.83
CA GLY A 143 9.25 21.12 7.63
C GLY A 143 10.16 21.34 8.82
N CYS A 144 11.36 20.80 8.71
CA CYS A 144 12.38 20.99 9.71
C CYS A 144 12.87 22.44 9.80
N GLU A 145 13.26 22.85 11.00
CA GLU A 145 13.95 24.11 11.26
C GLU A 145 15.13 24.26 10.29
N THR A 146 15.48 25.50 9.94
CA THR A 146 16.64 25.73 9.09
C THR A 146 17.89 25.09 9.71
N GLY A 147 18.54 24.21 8.96
CA GLY A 147 19.70 23.43 9.46
C GLY A 147 19.35 21.98 9.83
N TYR A 148 18.10 21.58 9.70
CA TYR A 148 17.62 20.23 9.98
C TYR A 148 16.91 19.66 8.73
N VAL A 149 17.05 18.36 8.49
CA VAL A 149 16.32 17.63 7.45
C VAL A 149 15.45 16.61 8.11
N ASP A 150 14.31 16.36 7.49
CA ASP A 150 13.43 15.29 7.91
C ASP A 150 14.11 13.95 7.59
N VAL A 151 14.40 13.17 8.62
CA VAL A 151 14.89 11.80 8.49
C VAL A 151 14.05 10.96 9.43
N GLY A 152 13.18 10.13 8.90
CA GLY A 152 12.37 9.29 9.77
C GLY A 152 11.44 10.11 10.69
N GLY A 153 10.92 11.27 10.23
CA GLY A 153 9.89 12.05 10.93
C GLY A 153 10.48 12.88 12.05
N ARG A 154 11.79 12.75 12.22
CA ARG A 154 12.61 13.51 13.13
C ARG A 154 13.38 14.50 12.29
N CYS A 155 13.34 15.75 12.71
CA CYS A 155 14.25 16.74 12.18
C CYS A 155 15.62 16.47 12.76
N LEU A 156 16.39 15.67 12.04
CA LEU A 156 17.79 15.46 12.36
C LEU A 156 18.55 16.68 11.89
N GLU A 157 19.54 17.06 12.68
CA GLU A 157 20.48 18.07 12.24
C GLU A 157 21.06 17.55 10.93
N LEU A 158 20.89 18.34 9.88
CA LEU A 158 21.56 18.03 8.65
C LEU A 158 23.04 17.89 8.97
N ALA A 159 23.74 17.09 8.19
CA ALA A 159 25.16 17.28 7.99
C ALA A 159 25.41 18.67 7.34
N THR A 160 24.99 19.75 7.99
CA THR A 160 25.57 21.06 7.88
C THR A 160 27.08 20.90 8.07
N CYS A 161 27.87 21.87 7.64
CA CYS A 161 29.28 21.85 8.00
C CYS A 161 29.48 22.22 9.48
N GLY A 162 28.83 21.44 10.36
CA GLY A 162 28.38 21.83 11.71
C GLY A 162 27.36 22.98 11.67
N ASP A 163 27.12 23.64 12.79
CA ASP A 163 26.20 24.78 12.98
C ASP A 163 26.39 26.04 12.06
N ALA A 164 27.22 25.99 11.01
CA ALA A 164 27.67 27.16 10.24
C ALA A 164 27.26 27.13 8.75
N ARG A 165 26.67 28.23 8.26
CA ARG A 165 26.78 28.60 6.84
C ARG A 165 28.23 28.96 6.58
N CYS A 166 28.93 28.18 5.74
CA CYS A 166 30.31 28.49 5.36
C CYS A 166 30.40 29.91 4.83
N ALA A 167 31.50 30.60 5.14
CA ALA A 167 31.73 31.94 4.61
C ALA A 167 31.74 31.94 3.08
N GLY A 168 31.56 33.10 2.44
CA GLY A 168 31.49 33.19 0.97
C GLY A 168 32.77 32.74 0.25
N ASP A 169 33.91 32.71 0.95
CA ASP A 169 35.20 32.18 0.49
C ASP A 169 35.48 30.73 0.95
N GLU A 170 34.48 30.08 1.55
CA GLU A 170 34.52 28.70 2.01
C GLU A 170 33.50 27.84 1.25
N TYR A 171 33.61 26.52 1.41
CA TYR A 171 32.65 25.54 0.93
C TYR A 171 32.50 24.42 1.95
N CYS A 172 31.37 23.72 1.88
CA CYS A 172 31.13 22.60 2.77
C CYS A 172 31.82 21.34 2.23
N ASP A 173 32.97 20.98 2.81
CA ASP A 173 33.70 19.77 2.49
C ASP A 173 33.16 18.60 3.34
N ARG A 174 32.50 17.66 2.67
CA ARG A 174 32.02 16.41 3.28
C ARG A 174 32.98 15.24 3.04
N SER A 175 34.10 15.46 2.35
CA SER A 175 34.98 14.37 1.91
C SER A 175 35.88 13.80 3.01
N ARG A 176 35.71 14.20 4.28
CA ARG A 176 36.64 13.91 5.36
C ARG A 176 36.03 13.01 6.42
N GLU A 177 36.83 12.05 6.89
CA GLU A 177 36.51 11.10 7.97
C GLU A 177 36.07 11.77 9.29
N LEU A 178 36.40 13.06 9.49
CA LEU A 178 36.05 13.83 10.69
C LEU A 178 34.76 14.65 10.54
N GLY A 179 34.06 14.47 9.43
CA GLY A 179 32.78 15.09 9.13
C GLY A 179 32.76 16.37 8.35
N PRO A 180 31.55 16.88 8.10
CA PRO A 180 31.33 17.98 7.19
C PRO A 180 31.94 19.24 7.82
N ARG A 181 32.85 19.90 7.11
CA ARG A 181 33.55 21.10 7.60
C ARG A 181 33.58 22.19 6.55
N CYS A 182 33.45 23.44 7.00
CA CYS A 182 33.72 24.58 6.14
C CYS A 182 35.22 24.65 5.87
N GLU A 183 35.60 24.49 4.61
CA GLU A 183 36.98 24.57 4.13
C GLU A 183 37.09 25.76 3.18
N LYS A 184 38.27 26.39 3.14
CA LYS A 184 38.52 27.49 2.21
C LYS A 184 38.39 26.98 0.77
N ARG A 185 37.74 27.76 -0.10
CA ARG A 185 37.65 27.45 -1.53
C ARG A 185 39.07 27.28 -2.12
N PRO A 186 39.28 26.28 -3.00
CA PRO A 186 40.56 26.03 -3.63
C PRO A 186 40.99 27.17 -4.58
N CYS A 187 40.03 27.90 -5.15
CA CYS A 187 40.27 29.03 -6.03
C CYS A 187 40.06 30.34 -5.29
N ASP A 188 41.02 31.28 -5.44
CA ASP A 188 40.94 32.60 -4.81
C ASP A 188 39.84 33.49 -5.42
N ASP A 189 39.51 33.29 -6.70
CA ASP A 189 38.37 33.94 -7.35
C ASP A 189 37.10 33.10 -7.13
N PRO A 190 36.07 33.62 -6.43
CA PRO A 190 34.82 32.88 -6.19
C PRO A 190 34.05 32.55 -7.47
N ALA A 191 34.34 33.22 -8.60
CA ALA A 191 33.76 32.93 -9.91
C ALA A 191 34.56 31.87 -10.71
N THR A 192 35.57 31.25 -10.11
CA THR A 192 36.37 30.19 -10.75
C THR A 192 36.21 28.88 -9.97
N ALA A 193 36.11 27.77 -10.70
CA ALA A 193 36.09 26.43 -10.17
C ALA A 193 37.33 25.64 -10.61
N VAL A 194 37.68 24.62 -9.84
CA VAL A 194 38.71 23.64 -10.19
C VAL A 194 38.18 22.76 -11.32
N GLY A 195 38.83 22.79 -12.47
CA GLY A 195 38.48 21.96 -13.62
C GLY A 195 38.94 20.51 -13.48
N SER A 196 38.62 19.71 -14.49
CA SER A 196 39.10 18.34 -14.67
C SER A 196 40.63 18.24 -14.78
N ASP A 197 41.31 19.34 -15.11
CA ASP A 197 42.77 19.48 -15.10
C ASP A 197 43.37 19.67 -13.70
N GLY A 198 42.53 19.79 -12.66
CA GLY A 198 42.93 20.02 -11.28
C GLY A 198 43.39 21.45 -11.00
N LEU A 199 43.18 22.38 -11.93
CA LEU A 199 43.57 23.78 -11.79
C LEU A 199 42.31 24.67 -11.72
N CYS A 200 42.46 25.88 -11.17
CA CYS A 200 41.43 26.92 -11.23
C CYS A 200 41.33 27.52 -12.63
N SER A 201 40.81 26.73 -13.57
CA SER A 201 40.79 26.97 -15.01
C SER A 201 39.38 27.27 -15.54
N VAL A 202 38.33 26.88 -14.81
CA VAL A 202 36.94 26.98 -15.25
C VAL A 202 36.29 28.24 -14.69
N ARG A 203 35.89 29.18 -15.56
CA ARG A 203 35.18 30.39 -15.17
C ARG A 203 33.66 30.18 -15.20
N CYS A 204 33.01 30.49 -14.10
CA CYS A 204 31.57 30.35 -13.92
C CYS A 204 30.85 31.67 -14.20
N GLU A 205 29.93 31.63 -15.17
CA GLU A 205 29.12 32.79 -15.59
C GLU A 205 27.60 32.55 -15.41
N MET A 206 27.20 31.38 -14.89
CA MET A 206 25.80 31.04 -14.63
C MET A 206 25.27 31.73 -13.36
N ARG A 207 23.95 31.76 -13.15
CA ARG A 207 23.38 32.27 -11.89
C ARG A 207 23.02 31.09 -10.99
N CYS A 208 23.32 31.21 -9.70
CA CYS A 208 22.95 30.22 -8.67
C CYS A 208 21.85 30.72 -7.73
N ASP A 209 21.03 31.65 -8.21
CA ASP A 209 19.83 32.15 -7.54
C ASP A 209 18.61 31.35 -8.07
N VAL A 210 18.61 30.06 -7.76
CA VAL A 210 17.57 29.09 -8.16
C VAL A 210 17.15 28.27 -6.93
N PRO A 211 15.91 27.76 -6.87
CA PRO A 211 15.47 26.87 -5.81
C PRO A 211 16.44 25.68 -5.64
N GLY A 212 16.70 25.31 -4.39
CA GLY A 212 17.66 24.25 -4.07
C GLY A 212 19.14 24.65 -4.15
N ALA A 213 19.49 25.89 -4.53
CA ALA A 213 20.88 26.37 -4.54
C ALA A 213 21.20 27.23 -3.31
N THR A 214 22.46 27.21 -2.89
CA THR A 214 22.98 28.07 -1.82
C THR A 214 23.21 29.53 -2.23
N GLY A 215 23.05 29.88 -3.51
CA GLY A 215 23.48 31.16 -4.07
C GLY A 215 24.92 31.18 -4.61
N HIS A 216 25.71 30.13 -4.35
CA HIS A 216 27.13 30.06 -4.70
C HIS A 216 27.43 28.95 -5.71
N TYR A 217 28.54 29.08 -6.46
CA TYR A 217 29.04 27.99 -7.29
C TYR A 217 29.69 26.91 -6.43
N TRP A 218 29.54 25.66 -6.84
CA TRP A 218 30.37 24.57 -6.33
C TRP A 218 31.83 24.82 -6.75
N PRO A 219 32.81 24.70 -5.85
CA PRO A 219 34.21 25.03 -6.15
C PRO A 219 34.90 24.05 -7.11
N PHE A 220 34.28 22.92 -7.41
CA PHE A 220 34.77 21.93 -8.37
C PHE A 220 33.81 21.90 -9.56
N ALA A 221 34.34 22.03 -10.77
CA ALA A 221 33.55 21.84 -11.98
C ALA A 221 33.21 20.36 -12.14
N ALA A 222 32.10 20.10 -12.82
CA ALA A 222 31.80 18.76 -13.32
C ALA A 222 32.93 18.26 -14.22
N LYS A 223 32.97 16.97 -14.47
CA LYS A 223 34.00 16.28 -15.27
C LYS A 223 34.12 16.82 -16.70
N ASP A 224 33.05 17.42 -17.23
CA ASP A 224 33.03 18.12 -18.52
C ASP A 224 33.41 19.61 -18.44
N ASP A 225 34.11 20.02 -17.36
CA ASP A 225 34.55 21.39 -17.07
C ASP A 225 33.40 22.41 -16.99
N ARG A 226 32.20 21.93 -16.63
CA ARG A 226 31.03 22.78 -16.46
C ARG A 226 30.87 23.19 -15.00
N CYS A 227 30.58 24.47 -14.78
CA CYS A 227 30.20 24.94 -13.45
C CYS A 227 28.84 24.38 -13.02
N VAL A 228 28.71 24.09 -11.74
CA VAL A 228 27.43 23.72 -11.11
C VAL A 228 27.22 24.56 -9.86
N CYS A 229 25.97 24.78 -9.49
CA CYS A 229 25.63 25.49 -8.26
C CYS A 229 25.81 24.58 -7.06
N ALA A 230 26.33 25.14 -5.96
CA ALA A 230 26.37 24.44 -4.68
C ALA A 230 24.94 24.25 -4.17
N THR A 231 24.55 23.01 -3.94
CA THR A 231 23.19 22.60 -3.55
C THR A 231 22.92 22.85 -2.07
N LEU A 232 21.66 23.17 -1.76
CA LEU A 232 21.11 23.11 -0.43
C LEU A 232 20.93 21.65 0.00
N PRO A 233 20.89 21.38 1.30
CA PRO A 233 20.40 20.13 1.84
C PRO A 233 19.09 19.61 1.26
N GLY A 234 18.98 18.30 1.04
CA GLY A 234 17.80 17.70 0.43
C GLY A 234 17.69 17.94 -1.07
N TYR A 235 18.71 18.54 -1.71
CA TYR A 235 18.76 18.73 -3.16
C TYR A 235 19.96 18.05 -3.79
N PHE A 236 19.81 17.72 -5.07
CA PHE A 236 20.90 17.25 -5.92
C PHE A 236 20.85 17.91 -7.29
N PHE A 237 21.95 17.79 -8.00
CA PHE A 237 22.07 18.29 -9.37
C PHE A 237 21.87 17.15 -10.36
N HIS A 238 20.91 17.30 -11.28
CA HIS A 238 20.71 16.34 -12.36
C HIS A 238 20.82 17.00 -13.73
N ARG A 239 21.44 16.28 -14.67
CA ARG A 239 21.60 16.70 -16.06
C ARG A 239 20.40 16.20 -16.86
N SER A 240 19.30 16.95 -16.90
CA SER A 240 18.23 16.67 -17.88
C SER A 240 18.48 17.43 -19.18
N GLU A 241 18.22 16.79 -20.33
CA GLU A 241 18.24 17.43 -21.64
C GLU A 241 17.22 18.58 -21.74
N GLU A 242 16.13 18.49 -20.97
CA GLU A 242 15.08 19.51 -20.85
C GLU A 242 15.59 20.83 -20.27
N SER A 243 16.68 20.80 -19.49
CA SER A 243 17.24 21.98 -18.81
C SER A 243 18.13 22.87 -19.70
N GLY A 244 18.15 22.65 -21.03
CA GLY A 244 18.85 23.52 -21.97
C GLY A 244 20.36 23.69 -21.72
N GLY A 245 21.00 22.70 -21.09
CA GLY A 245 22.46 22.65 -20.85
C GLY A 245 22.94 23.21 -19.52
N GLY A 246 22.11 23.94 -18.76
CA GLY A 246 22.48 24.48 -17.44
C GLY A 246 22.49 23.45 -16.31
N GLY A 247 21.74 22.35 -16.48
CA GLY A 247 21.37 21.44 -15.39
C GLY A 247 20.39 22.10 -14.40
N ALA A 248 19.53 21.29 -13.79
CA ALA A 248 18.55 21.75 -12.81
C ALA A 248 18.82 21.08 -11.46
N LEU A 249 18.44 21.78 -10.39
CA LEU A 249 18.46 21.25 -9.04
C LEU A 249 17.09 20.67 -8.73
N TYR A 250 17.09 19.50 -8.11
CA TYR A 250 15.88 18.75 -7.78
C TYR A 250 15.93 18.36 -6.30
N GLU A 251 14.76 18.29 -5.69
CA GLU A 251 14.58 17.71 -4.36
C GLU A 251 14.91 16.22 -4.42
N CYS A 252 15.55 15.72 -3.38
CA CYS A 252 15.94 14.31 -3.28
C CYS A 252 14.74 13.41 -3.02
N ASP A 253 13.73 13.93 -2.32
CA ASP A 253 12.51 13.29 -1.84
C ASP A 253 11.47 14.41 -1.83
N ALA A 254 10.68 14.52 -2.90
CA ALA A 254 9.82 15.68 -3.16
C ALA A 254 8.43 15.56 -2.49
N ASP A 255 7.97 14.35 -2.21
CA ASP A 255 6.73 14.10 -1.49
C ASP A 255 6.94 13.88 0.02
N GLY A 256 8.19 13.72 0.45
CA GLY A 256 8.59 13.62 1.84
C GLY A 256 8.32 12.26 2.45
N ASP A 257 8.13 11.20 1.65
CA ASP A 257 7.80 9.86 2.12
C ASP A 257 9.04 9.03 2.54
N GLY A 258 10.24 9.61 2.36
CA GLY A 258 11.51 8.99 2.75
C GLY A 258 12.21 8.19 1.68
N TRP A 259 11.60 7.99 0.52
CA TRP A 259 12.23 7.38 -0.64
C TRP A 259 12.95 8.47 -1.44
N VAL A 260 14.14 8.13 -1.92
CA VAL A 260 14.94 9.09 -2.68
C VAL A 260 14.73 8.86 -4.16
N ARG A 261 14.68 9.92 -4.96
CA ARG A 261 14.64 9.82 -6.42
C ARG A 261 15.75 8.95 -7.01
N GLU A 262 15.38 8.07 -7.93
CA GLU A 262 16.27 7.13 -8.61
C GLU A 262 17.35 7.85 -9.43
N GLU A 263 17.13 9.10 -9.86
CA GLU A 263 18.19 9.87 -10.49
C GLU A 263 19.40 10.08 -9.57
N VAL A 264 19.21 10.08 -8.25
CA VAL A 264 20.32 10.07 -7.29
C VAL A 264 21.07 8.75 -7.32
N ARG A 265 20.38 7.60 -7.42
CA ARG A 265 21.02 6.29 -7.63
C ARG A 265 21.88 6.31 -8.90
N ASN A 266 21.33 6.80 -10.01
CA ASN A 266 22.05 6.90 -11.28
C ASN A 266 23.34 7.72 -11.16
N LEU A 267 23.34 8.80 -10.37
CA LEU A 267 24.54 9.59 -10.09
C LEU A 267 25.59 8.85 -9.25
N LEU A 268 25.16 8.03 -8.29
CA LEU A 268 26.05 7.28 -7.41
C LEU A 268 26.68 6.06 -8.09
N ASP A 269 25.91 5.44 -8.98
CA ASP A 269 26.24 4.16 -9.61
C ASP A 269 26.88 4.35 -11.00
N GLU A 270 26.93 5.58 -11.54
CA GLU A 270 27.61 5.91 -12.79
C GLU A 270 29.10 5.47 -12.78
N ASP A 271 29.60 4.88 -13.86
CA ASP A 271 31.02 4.57 -14.01
C ASP A 271 31.57 5.12 -15.34
N PRO A 272 32.57 6.02 -15.33
CA PRO A 272 33.21 6.66 -14.16
C PRO A 272 32.39 7.82 -13.56
N ARG A 273 32.11 7.73 -12.25
CA ARG A 273 31.45 8.79 -11.44
C ARG A 273 32.06 10.17 -11.67
N ASP A 274 31.21 11.19 -11.63
CA ASP A 274 31.63 12.59 -11.49
C ASP A 274 31.75 12.95 -10.00
N PRO A 275 32.97 13.01 -9.43
CA PRO A 275 33.16 13.24 -8.01
C PRO A 275 32.68 14.64 -7.59
N ALA A 276 32.67 15.63 -8.49
CA ALA A 276 32.18 16.96 -8.17
C ALA A 276 30.66 16.96 -8.03
N ILE A 277 29.94 16.22 -8.89
CA ILE A 277 28.48 16.10 -8.81
C ILE A 277 28.07 15.25 -7.60
N VAL A 278 28.70 14.10 -7.37
CA VAL A 278 28.40 13.24 -6.22
C VAL A 278 28.65 13.97 -4.90
N ALA A 279 29.79 14.66 -4.77
CA ALA A 279 30.10 15.45 -3.58
C ALA A 279 29.19 16.68 -3.41
N ASN A 280 28.38 17.03 -4.42
CA ASN A 280 27.39 18.10 -4.40
C ASN A 280 25.94 17.57 -4.37
N ALA A 281 25.71 16.26 -4.29
CA ALA A 281 24.40 15.72 -3.94
C ALA A 281 24.22 15.77 -2.40
N ARG A 282 23.09 16.30 -1.92
CA ARG A 282 22.86 16.54 -0.49
C ARG A 282 21.66 15.75 0.05
N CYS A 283 21.46 14.56 -0.49
CA CYS A 283 20.41 13.64 -0.07
C CYS A 283 20.78 12.86 1.20
N VAL A 284 19.75 12.36 1.88
CA VAL A 284 19.87 11.32 2.92
C VAL A 284 19.21 10.07 2.36
N ILE A 285 19.96 8.98 2.24
CA ILE A 285 19.49 7.74 1.63
C ILE A 285 19.20 6.75 2.74
N ARG A 286 17.97 6.24 2.79
CA ARG A 286 17.63 5.14 3.68
C ARG A 286 18.11 3.83 3.10
N GLU A 287 18.67 3.01 3.97
CA GLU A 287 19.11 1.66 3.65
C GLU A 287 18.34 0.68 4.53
N ALA A 288 17.92 -0.43 3.94
CA ALA A 288 17.37 -1.56 4.67
C ALA A 288 18.31 -2.75 4.50
N HIS A 289 18.83 -3.25 5.62
CA HIS A 289 19.66 -4.48 5.67
C HIS A 289 18.79 -5.73 5.85
N ALA A 290 17.55 -5.56 6.31
CA ALA A 290 16.59 -6.62 6.49
C ALA A 290 15.15 -6.12 6.27
N VAL A 291 14.26 -7.06 5.97
CA VAL A 291 12.81 -6.86 5.93
C VAL A 291 12.15 -7.68 7.02
N MET A 292 11.36 -7.04 7.87
CA MET A 292 10.51 -7.70 8.85
C MET A 292 9.12 -7.93 8.25
N LEU A 293 8.77 -9.18 7.97
CA LEU A 293 7.43 -9.58 7.55
C LEU A 293 6.57 -9.83 8.79
N ILE A 294 5.39 -9.21 8.86
CA ILE A 294 4.45 -9.34 9.97
C ILE A 294 3.12 -9.86 9.43
N ASN A 295 2.72 -11.06 9.82
CA ASN A 295 1.46 -11.63 9.34
C ASN A 295 0.25 -11.08 10.12
N GLU A 296 -0.95 -11.45 9.69
CA GLU A 296 -2.20 -11.03 10.33
C GLU A 296 -2.35 -11.45 11.80
N TYR A 297 -1.61 -12.50 12.22
CA TYR A 297 -1.56 -12.98 13.61
C TYR A 297 -0.63 -12.12 14.48
N GLY A 298 0.04 -11.10 13.93
CA GLY A 298 1.05 -10.30 14.64
C GLY A 298 2.35 -11.05 14.91
N GLN A 299 2.56 -12.20 14.27
CA GLN A 299 3.84 -12.89 14.28
C GLN A 299 4.80 -12.18 13.33
N SER A 300 6.09 -12.35 13.52
CA SER A 300 7.11 -11.71 12.69
C SER A 300 8.16 -12.70 12.21
N SER A 301 8.64 -12.51 10.99
CA SER A 301 9.77 -13.24 10.38
C SER A 301 10.73 -12.21 9.77
N LEU A 302 12.02 -12.33 10.10
CA LEU A 302 13.05 -11.43 9.62
C LEU A 302 13.70 -12.01 8.37
N VAL A 303 13.81 -11.21 7.32
CA VAL A 303 14.49 -11.58 6.08
C VAL A 303 15.70 -10.67 5.89
N GLU A 304 16.90 -11.20 6.14
CA GLU A 304 18.15 -10.47 5.97
C GLU A 304 18.55 -10.40 4.48
N SER A 305 19.07 -9.24 4.08
CA SER A 305 19.58 -9.00 2.74
C SER A 305 21.08 -9.16 2.71
N CYS A 306 21.55 -10.19 2.00
CA CYS A 306 22.93 -10.65 2.04
C CYS A 306 23.54 -10.76 0.63
N GLU A 307 24.88 -10.87 0.56
CA GLU A 307 25.56 -11.27 -0.67
C GLU A 307 25.12 -12.65 -1.15
N GLU A 308 24.80 -13.54 -0.21
CA GLU A 308 24.34 -14.91 -0.42
C GLU A 308 22.87 -15.02 -0.86
N GLY A 309 22.14 -13.90 -0.87
CA GLY A 309 20.73 -13.82 -1.22
C GLY A 309 19.87 -13.25 -0.08
N LEU A 310 18.58 -13.59 -0.10
CA LEU A 310 17.62 -13.18 0.93
C LEU A 310 17.43 -14.34 1.92
N LEU A 311 17.92 -14.19 3.15
CA LEU A 311 17.93 -15.25 4.17
C LEU A 311 16.82 -15.03 5.19
N GLN A 312 15.91 -16.00 5.33
CA GLN A 312 14.80 -15.94 6.28
C GLN A 312 15.20 -16.54 7.63
N ASP A 313 14.96 -15.79 8.71
CA ASP A 313 15.22 -16.14 10.11
C ASP A 313 16.57 -16.86 10.34
N PRO A 314 17.70 -16.27 9.89
CA PRO A 314 19.01 -16.89 10.07
C PRO A 314 19.33 -17.07 11.55
N SER A 315 19.96 -18.20 11.90
CA SER A 315 20.23 -18.55 13.30
C SER A 315 21.45 -17.79 13.86
N ASP A 316 21.33 -17.25 15.07
CA ASP A 316 22.42 -16.54 15.78
C ASP A 316 23.65 -17.44 16.12
N GLU A 317 23.53 -18.77 16.09
CA GLU A 317 24.52 -19.70 16.64
C GLU A 317 25.47 -20.38 15.61
N GLY A 318 25.54 -19.91 14.35
CA GLY A 318 26.28 -20.57 13.26
C GLY A 318 27.41 -19.76 12.61
N GLU A 319 28.30 -20.46 11.87
CA GLU A 319 29.24 -19.89 10.87
C GLU A 319 28.52 -19.23 9.66
N ASP A 320 27.19 -19.10 9.71
CA ASP A 320 26.29 -18.58 8.67
C ASP A 320 25.99 -17.08 8.83
N ALA A 321 26.93 -16.31 9.42
CA ALA A 321 26.87 -14.86 9.34
C ALA A 321 27.03 -14.46 7.87
N CYS A 322 25.94 -14.02 7.25
CA CYS A 322 25.96 -13.58 5.86
C CYS A 322 26.69 -12.25 5.73
N THR A 323 27.18 -11.93 4.54
CA THR A 323 27.75 -10.59 4.30
C THR A 323 26.60 -9.63 3.99
N PRO A 324 26.31 -8.63 4.87
CA PRO A 324 25.15 -7.77 4.66
C PRO A 324 25.27 -7.00 3.36
N ARG A 325 24.20 -7.02 2.59
CA ARG A 325 24.07 -6.28 1.33
C ARG A 325 22.78 -5.50 1.37
N PRO A 326 22.76 -4.33 2.04
CA PRO A 326 21.56 -3.53 2.15
C PRO A 326 21.10 -3.06 0.76
N PHE A 327 19.81 -2.80 0.63
CA PHE A 327 19.26 -2.08 -0.51
C PHE A 327 18.84 -0.68 -0.08
N ARG A 328 19.11 0.29 -0.94
CA ARG A 328 18.80 1.71 -0.78
C ARG A 328 17.39 1.97 -1.29
N LEU A 329 16.61 2.69 -0.49
CA LEU A 329 15.24 3.04 -0.80
C LEU A 329 15.23 4.19 -1.79
N PHE A 330 15.08 3.83 -3.06
CA PHE A 330 14.90 4.79 -4.14
C PHE A 330 13.60 4.54 -4.88
N GLU A 331 13.03 5.58 -5.45
CA GLU A 331 11.83 5.55 -6.27
C GLU A 331 11.94 6.41 -7.52
N SER A 332 11.06 6.21 -8.48
CA SER A 332 11.11 6.98 -9.71
C SER A 332 10.61 8.42 -9.48
N LYS A 333 11.04 9.35 -10.35
CA LYS A 333 10.47 10.72 -10.39
C LYS A 333 8.94 10.72 -10.45
N ARG A 334 8.36 9.71 -11.12
CA ARG A 334 6.93 9.60 -11.31
C ARG A 334 6.20 9.39 -9.98
N ASN A 335 6.78 8.59 -9.10
CA ASN A 335 6.23 8.30 -7.78
C ASN A 335 6.58 9.37 -6.75
N ASP A 336 7.72 10.04 -6.90
CA ASP A 336 8.19 11.09 -5.97
C ASP A 336 7.51 12.47 -6.16
N VAL A 337 7.01 12.79 -7.36
CA VAL A 337 6.48 14.12 -7.67
C VAL A 337 4.97 14.09 -7.89
N GLU A 338 4.24 14.84 -7.05
CA GLU A 338 2.78 14.91 -7.09
C GLU A 338 2.23 15.22 -8.50
N GLY A 339 1.29 14.39 -8.96
CA GLY A 339 0.65 14.52 -10.27
C GLY A 339 1.44 13.98 -11.46
N GLU A 340 2.72 13.63 -11.35
CA GLU A 340 3.51 13.09 -12.48
C GLU A 340 2.96 11.73 -12.95
N ALA A 341 2.59 10.85 -12.03
CA ALA A 341 1.96 9.56 -12.35
C ALA A 341 0.66 9.72 -13.16
N GLY A 342 -0.13 10.75 -12.83
CA GLY A 342 -1.34 11.12 -13.57
C GLY A 342 -1.04 11.67 -14.96
N ARG A 343 0.03 12.47 -15.09
CA ARG A 343 0.47 13.09 -16.36
C ARG A 343 0.94 12.06 -17.38
N LEU A 344 1.63 11.01 -16.94
CA LEU A 344 2.13 9.93 -17.81
C LEU A 344 1.05 8.89 -18.15
N GLY A 345 0.01 8.77 -17.32
CA GLY A 345 -1.08 7.81 -17.54
C GLY A 345 -0.72 6.37 -17.17
N GLU A 346 0.41 6.16 -16.51
CA GLU A 346 0.96 4.86 -16.10
C GLU A 346 0.42 4.42 -14.71
N ALA A 347 -0.16 5.35 -13.96
CA ALA A 347 -0.98 5.11 -12.76
C ALA A 347 -2.43 5.59 -13.01
N PRO A 348 -3.21 4.91 -13.87
CA PRO A 348 -4.59 5.29 -14.16
C PRO A 348 -5.48 5.19 -12.92
N PRO A 349 -6.59 5.96 -12.81
CA PRO A 349 -7.56 5.75 -11.74
C PRO A 349 -8.17 4.34 -11.86
N SER A 350 -8.84 3.90 -10.80
CA SER A 350 -9.58 2.63 -10.85
C SER A 350 -10.60 2.63 -11.99
N THR A 351 -10.78 1.47 -12.61
CA THR A 351 -11.84 1.25 -13.62
C THR A 351 -13.24 1.55 -13.08
N TYR A 352 -13.42 1.49 -11.76
CA TYR A 352 -14.66 1.77 -11.05
C TYR A 352 -14.78 3.22 -10.54
N GLY A 353 -13.84 4.11 -10.90
CA GLY A 353 -13.83 5.51 -10.50
C GLY A 353 -12.84 5.81 -9.36
N GLY A 354 -13.20 6.76 -8.49
CA GLY A 354 -12.29 7.25 -7.45
C GLY A 354 -11.19 8.16 -7.99
N ARG A 355 -10.31 8.60 -7.09
CA ARG A 355 -9.13 9.41 -7.42
C ARG A 355 -7.93 8.54 -7.82
N ARG A 356 -6.85 9.19 -8.24
CA ARG A 356 -5.55 8.55 -8.46
C ARG A 356 -4.80 8.44 -7.14
N PHE A 357 -3.82 7.55 -7.08
CA PHE A 357 -2.83 7.60 -6.01
C PHE A 357 -2.05 8.92 -6.08
N ARG A 358 -1.73 9.45 -4.89
CA ARG A 358 -0.81 10.58 -4.71
C ARG A 358 0.63 10.06 -4.78
N ALA A 359 1.58 10.96 -5.03
CA ALA A 359 3.01 10.61 -5.02
C ALA A 359 3.40 9.91 -3.72
N ALA A 360 3.06 10.55 -2.59
CA ALA A 360 3.35 10.07 -1.24
C ALA A 360 2.67 8.74 -0.86
N GLU A 361 1.84 8.13 -1.71
CA GLU A 361 1.21 6.82 -1.50
C GLU A 361 1.88 5.71 -2.34
N LEU A 362 2.80 6.09 -3.23
CA LEU A 362 3.51 5.22 -4.15
C LEU A 362 4.99 5.18 -3.77
N ASN A 363 5.68 4.11 -4.16
CA ASN A 363 7.13 3.94 -4.08
C ASN A 363 7.50 2.70 -4.91
N SER A 364 8.79 2.33 -4.96
CA SER A 364 9.28 1.17 -5.72
C SER A 364 8.82 -0.22 -5.25
N LEU A 365 7.96 -0.31 -4.24
CA LEU A 365 7.35 -1.57 -3.77
C LEU A 365 5.82 -1.57 -3.92
N THR A 366 5.21 -0.44 -4.23
CA THR A 366 3.77 -0.28 -4.19
C THR A 366 3.11 -0.91 -5.39
N LYS A 367 2.31 -1.95 -5.16
CA LYS A 367 1.38 -2.50 -6.14
C LYS A 367 -0.06 -2.16 -5.77
N ALA A 368 -0.96 -2.06 -6.75
CA ALA A 368 -2.40 -1.88 -6.55
C ALA A 368 -3.25 -2.63 -7.58
N CYS A 369 -4.33 -3.25 -7.11
CA CYS A 369 -5.26 -4.03 -7.91
C CYS A 369 -6.49 -3.21 -8.35
N VAL A 370 -6.23 -2.17 -9.14
CA VAL A 370 -7.29 -1.26 -9.62
C VAL A 370 -7.31 -1.06 -11.13
N SER A 371 -6.26 -1.50 -11.84
CA SER A 371 -6.11 -1.33 -13.29
C SER A 371 -5.30 -2.47 -13.92
N ALA A 372 -5.66 -2.86 -15.15
CA ALA A 372 -4.94 -3.88 -15.91
C ALA A 372 -3.59 -3.41 -16.46
N LEU A 373 -3.41 -2.08 -16.56
CA LEU A 373 -2.20 -1.44 -17.08
C LEU A 373 -1.47 -0.64 -16.01
N GLY A 374 -1.96 -0.66 -14.76
CA GLY A 374 -1.31 0.03 -13.65
C GLY A 374 0.03 -0.63 -13.35
N ASP A 375 1.07 0.18 -13.30
CA ASP A 375 2.43 -0.17 -12.89
C ASP A 375 2.78 0.80 -11.75
N TYR A 376 2.36 0.49 -10.53
CA TYR A 376 2.38 1.49 -9.45
C TYR A 376 3.75 1.60 -8.77
N ASP A 377 4.62 0.61 -8.94
CA ASP A 377 6.01 0.65 -8.51
C ASP A 377 6.98 1.13 -9.61
N ASP A 378 6.45 1.48 -10.79
CA ASP A 378 7.17 2.05 -11.94
C ASP A 378 8.33 1.16 -12.41
N ASP A 379 8.08 -0.15 -12.40
CA ASP A 379 9.08 -1.17 -12.61
C ASP A 379 9.19 -1.63 -14.08
N GLY A 380 8.24 -1.17 -14.90
CA GLY A 380 8.06 -1.44 -16.32
C GLY A 380 7.07 -2.57 -16.62
N VAL A 381 6.48 -3.20 -15.59
CA VAL A 381 5.58 -4.34 -15.69
C VAL A 381 4.27 -4.04 -14.94
N PRO A 382 3.10 -4.17 -15.58
CA PRO A 382 1.83 -3.96 -14.87
C PRO A 382 1.67 -4.91 -13.68
N ASP A 383 1.25 -4.38 -12.54
CA ASP A 383 1.18 -5.08 -11.25
C ASP A 383 0.39 -6.39 -11.31
N LEU A 384 -0.67 -6.41 -12.12
CA LEU A 384 -1.53 -7.57 -12.36
C LEU A 384 -0.73 -8.79 -12.85
N VAL A 385 0.30 -8.56 -13.67
CA VAL A 385 1.12 -9.62 -14.26
C VAL A 385 2.53 -9.66 -13.69
N GLN A 386 2.85 -8.75 -12.76
CA GLN A 386 4.14 -8.67 -12.12
C GLN A 386 4.35 -9.85 -11.16
N VAL A 387 5.53 -10.45 -11.25
CA VAL A 387 5.94 -11.63 -10.50
C VAL A 387 7.00 -11.20 -9.50
N GLN A 388 6.83 -11.55 -8.22
CA GLN A 388 7.90 -11.34 -7.25
C GLN A 388 9.15 -12.13 -7.65
N PRO A 389 10.32 -11.49 -7.74
CA PRO A 389 11.57 -12.18 -8.02
C PRO A 389 11.79 -13.37 -7.08
N PHE A 390 11.96 -14.54 -7.69
CA PHE A 390 12.20 -15.81 -7.01
C PHE A 390 13.55 -16.37 -7.43
N GLU A 391 14.39 -16.70 -6.46
CA GLU A 391 15.67 -17.34 -6.72
C GLU A 391 15.50 -18.86 -6.71
N SER A 392 15.76 -19.51 -7.84
CA SER A 392 15.81 -20.98 -7.86
C SER A 392 17.17 -21.54 -7.45
N ALA A 393 18.25 -20.73 -7.42
CA ALA A 393 19.59 -21.11 -6.94
C ALA A 393 20.59 -19.94 -7.04
N HIS A 394 21.06 -19.41 -5.91
CA HIS A 394 22.33 -18.66 -5.76
C HIS A 394 22.60 -17.55 -6.80
N GLY A 395 21.57 -16.77 -7.13
CA GLY A 395 21.69 -15.64 -8.03
C GLY A 395 22.34 -14.45 -7.33
N ASP A 396 23.24 -13.75 -8.02
CA ASP A 396 23.66 -12.42 -7.59
C ASP A 396 22.50 -11.47 -7.95
N PHE A 397 21.45 -11.42 -7.13
CA PHE A 397 20.42 -10.40 -7.32
C PHE A 397 21.09 -9.03 -7.32
N ASP A 398 20.76 -8.18 -8.29
CA ASP A 398 21.06 -6.77 -8.14
C ASP A 398 20.17 -6.17 -7.03
N GLU A 399 20.52 -4.98 -6.59
CA GLU A 399 19.84 -4.28 -5.52
C GLU A 399 18.34 -4.10 -5.79
N LEU A 400 17.99 -3.76 -7.04
CA LEU A 400 16.62 -3.53 -7.45
C LEU A 400 15.81 -4.83 -7.43
N THR A 401 16.39 -5.94 -7.88
CA THR A 401 15.71 -7.24 -7.87
C THR A 401 15.49 -7.74 -6.44
N ARG A 402 16.44 -7.51 -5.51
CA ARG A 402 16.24 -7.77 -4.08
C ARG A 402 15.08 -6.96 -3.52
N LEU A 403 15.04 -5.67 -3.83
CA LEU A 403 13.99 -4.77 -3.37
C LEU A 403 12.62 -5.22 -3.91
N ARG A 404 12.52 -5.48 -5.22
CA ARG A 404 11.29 -5.96 -5.89
C ARG A 404 10.77 -7.31 -5.37
N ALA A 405 11.60 -8.12 -4.71
CA ALA A 405 11.14 -9.33 -4.00
C ALA A 405 10.18 -9.04 -2.83
N PHE A 406 10.04 -7.76 -2.47
CA PHE A 406 9.17 -7.27 -1.42
C PHE A 406 8.08 -6.31 -1.93
N SER A 407 7.90 -6.22 -3.25
CA SER A 407 6.76 -5.51 -3.85
C SER A 407 5.44 -6.14 -3.39
N HIS A 408 4.42 -5.33 -3.12
CA HIS A 408 3.21 -5.84 -2.50
C HIS A 408 2.00 -4.98 -2.81
N PHE A 409 0.83 -5.61 -2.82
CA PHE A 409 -0.43 -4.90 -2.94
C PHE A 409 -0.79 -4.11 -1.67
N VAL A 410 -0.98 -2.79 -1.80
CA VAL A 410 -1.31 -1.87 -0.69
C VAL A 410 -2.70 -2.11 -0.08
N GLU A 411 -3.59 -2.77 -0.83
CA GLU A 411 -4.89 -3.23 -0.32
C GLU A 411 -4.75 -4.34 0.72
N LEU A 412 -3.63 -5.08 0.69
CA LEU A 412 -3.39 -6.25 1.53
C LEU A 412 -2.35 -6.01 2.62
N HIS A 413 -1.46 -5.03 2.43
CA HIS A 413 -0.32 -4.80 3.31
C HIS A 413 -0.12 -3.32 3.68
N GLU A 414 0.61 -3.12 4.76
CA GLU A 414 1.12 -1.84 5.27
C GLU A 414 2.64 -1.90 5.28
N THR A 415 3.31 -0.79 4.96
CA THR A 415 4.78 -0.70 5.03
C THR A 415 5.25 0.44 5.91
N SER A 416 6.41 0.24 6.53
CA SER A 416 7.08 1.26 7.32
C SER A 416 8.58 1.00 7.39
N TRP A 417 9.40 2.01 7.61
CA TRP A 417 10.83 1.87 7.81
C TRP A 417 11.21 2.31 9.24
N GLU A 418 12.02 1.49 9.91
CA GLU A 418 12.48 1.77 11.27
C GLU A 418 14.01 1.89 11.31
N GLU A 419 14.51 3.03 11.79
CA GLU A 419 15.94 3.28 12.00
C GLU A 419 16.52 2.30 13.03
N LEU A 420 17.66 1.68 12.70
CA LEU A 420 18.43 0.92 13.67
C LEU A 420 19.38 1.82 14.45
N VAL A 421 19.07 2.03 15.72
CA VAL A 421 19.96 2.75 16.65
C VAL A 421 20.91 1.76 17.32
N PHE A 422 22.14 1.63 16.82
CA PHE A 422 23.16 0.81 17.48
C PHE A 422 23.65 1.50 18.77
N PRO A 423 23.54 0.87 19.95
CA PRO A 423 24.01 1.46 21.19
C PRO A 423 25.53 1.60 21.17
N GLY A 424 26.01 2.85 21.00
CA GLY A 424 27.43 3.19 21.02
C GLY A 424 28.01 3.62 19.68
N ASP A 425 27.22 3.67 18.60
CA ASP A 425 27.65 4.27 17.33
C ASP A 425 27.33 5.77 17.33
N PRO A 426 28.33 6.67 17.42
CA PRO A 426 28.10 8.10 17.49
C PRO A 426 27.75 8.67 16.12
N SER A 427 26.46 8.64 15.74
CA SER A 427 25.92 9.28 14.52
C SER A 427 26.43 8.65 13.21
N PRO A 428 25.64 8.62 12.12
CA PRO A 428 26.14 8.17 10.81
C PRO A 428 27.44 8.89 10.48
N SER A 429 28.49 8.10 10.29
CA SER A 429 29.82 8.63 10.01
C SER A 429 29.72 9.48 8.73
N PRO A 430 30.07 10.76 8.79
CA PRO A 430 29.90 11.69 7.67
C PRO A 430 30.86 11.33 6.54
N SER A 431 30.35 10.53 5.61
CA SER A 431 31.08 10.03 4.45
C SER A 431 31.01 11.02 3.29
N ILE A 432 31.86 10.78 2.29
CA ILE A 432 31.96 11.57 1.04
C ILE A 432 30.67 11.44 0.18
N LEU A 433 29.81 10.48 0.53
CA LEU A 433 28.57 10.12 -0.16
C LEU A 433 27.36 10.80 0.51
N PRO A 434 26.18 10.80 -0.12
CA PRO A 434 24.93 11.13 0.58
C PRO A 434 24.88 10.35 1.89
N ALA A 435 24.40 10.99 2.97
CA ALA A 435 24.37 10.33 4.27
C ALA A 435 23.45 9.11 4.19
N THR A 436 23.95 7.94 4.55
CA THR A 436 23.13 6.73 4.61
C THR A 436 22.65 6.52 6.03
N VAL A 437 21.38 6.12 6.17
CA VAL A 437 20.79 5.76 7.46
C VAL A 437 20.26 4.34 7.34
N SER A 438 20.81 3.45 8.16
CA SER A 438 20.46 2.03 8.13
C SER A 438 19.24 1.73 9.02
N GLY A 439 18.37 0.87 8.54
CA GLY A 439 17.16 0.47 9.25
C GLY A 439 16.62 -0.88 8.79
N ILE A 440 15.41 -1.19 9.25
CA ILE A 440 14.63 -2.38 8.88
C ILE A 440 13.36 -1.89 8.17
N LEU A 441 13.09 -2.44 6.99
CA LEU A 441 11.79 -2.26 6.34
C LEU A 441 10.79 -3.24 6.96
N ARG A 442 9.64 -2.78 7.43
CA ARG A 442 8.57 -3.62 7.97
C ARG A 442 7.43 -3.68 6.97
N ILE A 443 6.97 -4.89 6.67
CA ILE A 443 5.81 -5.14 5.82
C ILE A 443 4.82 -5.99 6.59
N LYS A 444 3.60 -5.49 6.77
CA LYS A 444 2.59 -6.09 7.64
C LYS A 444 1.32 -6.40 6.85
N GLU A 445 0.77 -7.60 7.00
CA GLU A 445 -0.57 -7.92 6.49
C GLU A 445 -1.65 -7.12 7.24
N ARG A 446 -2.59 -6.55 6.49
CA ARG A 446 -3.79 -5.93 7.08
C ARG A 446 -4.65 -7.00 7.72
N SER A 447 -5.11 -6.77 8.95
CA SER A 447 -5.92 -7.77 9.66
C SER A 447 -7.36 -7.84 9.12
N ARG A 448 -7.85 -9.06 8.89
CA ARG A 448 -9.26 -9.35 8.53
C ARG A 448 -10.26 -9.09 9.67
N CYS A 449 -9.78 -8.95 10.90
CA CYS A 449 -10.61 -8.78 12.10
C CYS A 449 -10.90 -7.31 12.42
N GLY A 450 -10.27 -6.38 11.71
CA GLY A 450 -10.54 -4.95 11.80
C GLY A 450 -11.21 -4.41 10.53
N ILE A 451 -10.89 -3.16 10.19
CA ILE A 451 -11.28 -2.54 8.93
C ILE A 451 -10.41 -3.16 7.84
N PHE A 452 -10.94 -4.19 7.19
CA PHE A 452 -10.31 -4.86 6.06
C PHE A 452 -11.02 -4.42 4.77
N PRO A 453 -10.30 -3.97 3.74
CA PRO A 453 -10.93 -3.32 2.59
C PRO A 453 -11.72 -4.30 1.71
N LEU A 454 -11.45 -5.61 1.78
CA LEU A 454 -12.14 -6.63 0.97
C LEU A 454 -13.28 -7.29 1.75
N GLY A 455 -14.37 -7.62 1.05
CA GLY A 455 -15.56 -8.23 1.62
C GLY A 455 -16.09 -9.44 0.85
N TYR A 456 -17.02 -10.15 1.50
CA TYR A 456 -17.76 -11.29 0.92
C TYR A 456 -19.29 -11.06 0.92
N GLY A 457 -19.75 -9.92 1.43
CA GLY A 457 -21.16 -9.66 1.72
C GLY A 457 -21.36 -8.31 2.39
N GLN A 458 -22.54 -8.16 3.02
CA GLN A 458 -22.81 -7.08 3.99
C GLN A 458 -22.13 -7.33 5.35
N ASP A 459 -21.33 -8.39 5.46
CA ASP A 459 -20.74 -8.88 6.70
C ASP A 459 -19.50 -8.07 7.06
N ALA A 460 -19.72 -6.87 7.61
CA ALA A 460 -18.65 -6.01 8.12
C ALA A 460 -18.05 -6.56 9.42
N GLU A 461 -18.82 -7.27 10.24
CA GLU A 461 -18.40 -7.77 11.55
C GLU A 461 -18.25 -9.29 11.56
N TYR A 462 -17.26 -9.80 12.29
CA TYR A 462 -17.15 -11.23 12.54
C TYR A 462 -18.30 -11.69 13.43
N ASN A 463 -19.07 -12.67 12.97
CA ASN A 463 -20.12 -13.30 13.77
C ASN A 463 -19.88 -14.82 13.83
N PRO A 464 -19.45 -15.38 14.98
CA PRO A 464 -19.18 -16.81 15.10
C PRO A 464 -20.44 -17.70 14.91
N GLU A 465 -21.64 -17.11 14.92
CA GLU A 465 -22.90 -17.80 14.65
C GLU A 465 -23.28 -17.77 13.15
N ASP A 466 -22.61 -16.94 12.36
CA ASP A 466 -22.81 -16.82 10.92
C ASP A 466 -21.65 -17.46 10.15
N GLY A 467 -21.92 -18.61 9.54
CA GLY A 467 -20.97 -19.32 8.69
C GLY A 467 -20.46 -18.47 7.51
N ALA A 468 -21.21 -17.44 7.08
CA ALA A 468 -20.77 -16.51 6.05
C ALA A 468 -19.57 -15.65 6.49
N SER A 469 -19.35 -15.46 7.80
CA SER A 469 -18.23 -14.69 8.34
C SER A 469 -16.98 -15.53 8.67
N TYR A 470 -17.06 -16.86 8.54
CA TYR A 470 -15.94 -17.79 8.83
C TYR A 470 -14.64 -17.40 8.11
N TRP A 471 -14.76 -16.79 6.93
CA TRP A 471 -13.60 -16.35 6.16
C TRP A 471 -12.70 -15.33 6.85
N ARG A 472 -13.21 -14.60 7.86
CA ARG A 472 -12.42 -13.64 8.66
C ARG A 472 -11.54 -14.35 9.70
N ASN A 473 -12.00 -15.50 10.18
CA ASN A 473 -11.42 -16.16 11.33
C ASN A 473 -10.57 -17.39 10.98
N CYS A 474 -10.87 -18.01 9.84
CA CYS A 474 -10.22 -19.22 9.36
C CYS A 474 -8.70 -19.04 9.16
N GLN A 475 -7.96 -20.12 9.42
CA GLN A 475 -6.58 -20.26 8.98
C GLN A 475 -6.47 -20.47 7.46
N ARG A 476 -5.27 -20.19 6.94
CA ARG A 476 -4.92 -20.31 5.54
C ARG A 476 -3.61 -21.06 5.37
N ARG A 477 -3.39 -21.58 4.17
CA ARG A 477 -2.11 -22.19 3.76
C ARG A 477 -1.68 -21.56 2.45
N ARG A 478 -0.39 -21.65 2.16
CA ARG A 478 0.18 -21.31 0.86
C ARG A 478 -0.67 -21.89 -0.27
N HIS A 479 -1.00 -21.07 -1.26
CA HIS A 479 -1.83 -21.50 -2.38
C HIS A 479 -1.18 -22.71 -3.10
N PRO A 480 -1.93 -23.77 -3.44
CA PRO A 480 -1.39 -24.96 -4.11
C PRO A 480 -0.59 -24.63 -5.37
N ASP A 481 -1.15 -23.75 -6.21
CA ASP A 481 -0.56 -23.33 -7.49
C ASP A 481 0.81 -22.63 -7.41
N PHE A 482 1.20 -22.07 -6.25
CA PHE A 482 2.52 -21.45 -6.10
C PHE A 482 3.64 -22.49 -6.21
N GLY A 483 3.38 -23.74 -5.81
CA GLY A 483 4.34 -24.84 -5.91
C GLY A 483 4.56 -25.36 -7.33
N ASP A 484 3.56 -25.21 -8.21
CA ASP A 484 3.62 -25.70 -9.59
C ASP A 484 4.46 -24.79 -10.49
N ASP A 485 4.48 -23.49 -10.20
CA ASP A 485 5.25 -22.48 -10.93
C ASP A 485 5.41 -21.19 -10.10
N PRO A 486 6.56 -20.92 -9.47
CA PRO A 486 6.79 -19.70 -8.71
C PRO A 486 6.92 -18.46 -9.61
N SER A 487 6.92 -18.62 -10.94
CA SER A 487 6.95 -17.51 -11.90
C SER A 487 5.56 -16.92 -12.20
N VAL A 488 4.55 -17.29 -11.42
CA VAL A 488 3.18 -16.85 -11.61
C VAL A 488 2.90 -15.59 -10.77
N PRO A 489 2.26 -14.56 -11.34
CA PRO A 489 1.91 -13.35 -10.61
C PRO A 489 0.89 -13.62 -9.49
N GLY A 490 0.77 -12.71 -8.53
CA GLY A 490 -0.27 -12.76 -7.49
C GLY A 490 0.04 -13.65 -6.29
N PHE A 491 1.28 -14.12 -6.14
CA PHE A 491 1.73 -14.91 -4.99
C PHE A 491 2.68 -14.15 -4.07
N ASP A 492 2.37 -12.87 -3.84
CA ASP A 492 3.18 -11.99 -3.01
C ASP A 492 3.45 -12.65 -1.63
N PHE A 493 4.74 -12.70 -1.27
CA PHE A 493 5.29 -13.31 -0.06
C PHE A 493 5.04 -14.81 0.14
N ALA A 494 4.44 -15.52 -0.81
CA ALA A 494 4.15 -16.95 -0.68
C ALA A 494 5.43 -17.77 -0.41
N ARG A 495 6.57 -17.35 -0.98
CA ARG A 495 7.88 -17.97 -0.73
C ARG A 495 8.28 -17.97 0.74
N PHE A 496 7.86 -16.96 1.52
CA PHE A 496 8.19 -16.81 2.93
C PHE A 496 7.14 -17.45 3.85
N SER A 497 6.13 -18.13 3.30
CA SER A 497 5.08 -18.74 4.12
C SER A 497 5.54 -19.91 5.00
N CYS A 498 6.67 -20.53 4.67
CA CYS A 498 7.30 -21.62 5.43
C CYS A 498 8.74 -21.83 4.95
N ASP A 499 9.51 -22.67 5.66
CA ASP A 499 10.94 -22.93 5.41
C ASP A 499 11.28 -23.32 3.96
N SER A 500 10.37 -24.02 3.27
CA SER A 500 10.56 -24.35 1.86
C SER A 500 10.17 -23.16 0.99
N PRO A 501 11.06 -22.62 0.15
CA PRO A 501 10.74 -21.46 -0.69
C PRO A 501 9.77 -21.82 -1.83
N SER A 502 9.57 -23.10 -2.13
CA SER A 502 8.62 -23.61 -3.13
C SER A 502 7.85 -24.82 -2.62
N GLY A 503 6.82 -25.25 -3.37
CA GLY A 503 5.98 -26.40 -3.03
C GLY A 503 4.99 -26.14 -1.89
N SER A 504 4.35 -27.21 -1.40
CA SER A 504 3.38 -27.15 -0.31
C SER A 504 4.02 -26.87 1.04
N CYS A 505 3.39 -26.04 1.87
CA CYS A 505 3.82 -25.87 3.25
C CYS A 505 3.39 -27.04 4.16
N PRO A 506 4.21 -27.39 5.16
CA PRO A 506 3.76 -28.21 6.28
C PRO A 506 2.47 -27.65 6.87
N LYS A 507 1.63 -28.54 7.39
CA LYS A 507 0.40 -28.12 8.05
C LYS A 507 0.78 -27.38 9.34
N PRO A 508 0.44 -26.09 9.50
CA PRO A 508 0.78 -25.37 10.72
C PRO A 508 0.02 -26.00 11.91
N PRO A 509 0.59 -25.97 13.13
CA PRO A 509 -0.16 -26.33 14.33
C PRO A 509 -1.37 -25.40 14.49
N LEU A 510 -2.37 -25.84 15.27
CA LEU A 510 -3.48 -24.97 15.65
C LEU A 510 -2.95 -23.77 16.45
N PRO A 511 -3.42 -22.53 16.17
CA PRO A 511 -3.04 -21.36 16.95
C PRO A 511 -3.43 -21.55 18.41
N ALA A 512 -2.44 -21.53 19.29
CA ALA A 512 -2.68 -21.59 20.72
C ALA A 512 -3.03 -20.21 21.28
N HIS A 513 -4.15 -20.11 22.03
CA HIS A 513 -4.54 -18.87 22.68
C HIS A 513 -3.47 -18.40 23.70
N PRO A 514 -3.11 -17.10 23.75
CA PRO A 514 -2.07 -16.57 24.64
C PRO A 514 -2.23 -16.97 26.12
N THR A 515 -3.46 -16.96 26.62
CA THR A 515 -3.77 -17.27 28.02
C THR A 515 -4.13 -18.73 28.27
N HIS A 516 -4.33 -19.54 27.21
CA HIS A 516 -4.67 -20.95 27.28
C HIS A 516 -3.79 -21.76 26.31
N PRO A 517 -2.47 -21.83 26.56
CA PRO A 517 -1.50 -22.41 25.62
C PRO A 517 -1.60 -23.94 25.49
N SER A 518 -2.22 -24.61 26.45
CA SER A 518 -2.60 -26.02 26.36
C SER A 518 -4.09 -26.11 26.10
N PHE A 519 -4.52 -26.97 25.17
CA PHE A 519 -5.93 -27.34 25.03
C PHE A 519 -6.46 -27.73 26.42
N PRO A 520 -7.34 -26.92 27.03
CA PRO A 520 -8.11 -27.37 28.17
C PRO A 520 -8.87 -28.61 27.69
N ASN A 521 -9.18 -29.52 28.62
CA ASN A 521 -10.03 -30.67 28.34
C ASN A 521 -11.14 -30.26 27.35
N PRO A 522 -11.25 -30.84 26.14
CA PRO A 522 -12.23 -30.42 25.14
C PRO A 522 -13.68 -30.53 25.66
N ALA A 523 -13.90 -31.27 26.75
CA ALA A 523 -15.16 -31.30 27.47
C ALA A 523 -15.46 -30.05 28.33
N ALA A 524 -14.48 -29.19 28.61
CA ALA A 524 -14.55 -28.12 29.61
C ALA A 524 -14.55 -26.69 29.04
N GLU A 525 -13.84 -26.45 27.95
CA GLU A 525 -13.83 -25.15 27.27
C GLU A 525 -14.06 -25.44 25.78
N LEU A 526 -15.16 -24.90 25.24
CA LEU A 526 -15.49 -25.05 23.83
C LEU A 526 -14.28 -24.57 23.00
N LEU A 527 -13.95 -25.36 21.97
CA LEU A 527 -12.92 -25.16 20.93
C LEU A 527 -13.14 -23.87 20.09
N ARG A 528 -13.40 -22.73 20.72
CA ARG A 528 -13.84 -21.47 20.09
C ARG A 528 -12.78 -20.37 20.15
N ASN A 529 -11.58 -20.64 20.68
CA ASN A 529 -10.56 -19.61 20.92
C ASN A 529 -9.25 -19.86 20.14
N HIS A 530 -9.32 -20.32 18.89
CA HIS A 530 -8.13 -20.63 18.09
C HIS A 530 -8.11 -19.97 16.71
N GLY A 531 -9.17 -19.28 16.29
CA GLY A 531 -9.18 -18.52 15.06
C GLY A 531 -8.61 -17.11 15.26
N LEU A 532 -8.29 -16.47 14.14
CA LEU A 532 -7.60 -15.19 14.09
C LEU A 532 -8.25 -14.10 14.95
N CYS A 533 -9.57 -13.94 14.83
CA CYS A 533 -10.30 -12.87 15.49
C CYS A 533 -10.53 -13.14 16.97
N GLU A 534 -10.54 -14.41 17.38
CA GLU A 534 -10.67 -14.78 18.80
C GLU A 534 -9.39 -14.57 19.60
N LEU A 535 -8.24 -14.44 18.94
CA LEU A 535 -6.97 -14.13 19.61
C LEU A 535 -6.87 -12.66 20.08
N GLY A 536 -7.83 -11.81 19.72
CA GLY A 536 -7.88 -10.42 20.20
C GLY A 536 -6.64 -9.60 19.84
N ALA A 537 -6.10 -9.80 18.63
CA ALA A 537 -4.88 -9.18 18.11
C ALA A 537 -3.56 -9.55 18.81
N ALA A 538 -3.56 -10.53 19.73
CA ALA A 538 -2.35 -11.06 20.32
C ALA A 538 -1.78 -12.24 19.50
N PRO A 539 -0.44 -12.33 19.34
CA PRO A 539 0.16 -13.44 18.62
C PRO A 539 -0.06 -14.79 19.34
N PRO A 540 -0.24 -15.90 18.58
CA PRO A 540 -0.38 -17.23 19.16
C PRO A 540 0.78 -17.60 20.10
N ALA A 541 0.48 -18.27 21.20
CA ALA A 541 1.47 -18.67 22.21
C ALA A 541 2.51 -19.69 21.72
N ASP A 542 2.22 -20.38 20.61
CA ASP A 542 3.10 -21.41 20.06
C ASP A 542 4.34 -20.85 19.35
N GLY A 543 4.36 -19.56 19.01
CA GLY A 543 5.46 -18.92 18.31
C GLY A 543 5.73 -19.44 16.89
N PHE A 544 4.86 -20.29 16.33
CA PHE A 544 5.06 -20.91 15.03
C PHE A 544 4.71 -19.94 13.91
N TRP A 545 5.67 -19.54 13.07
CA TRP A 545 5.43 -18.67 11.92
C TRP A 545 4.46 -19.32 10.92
N ARG A 546 3.31 -18.67 10.67
CA ARG A 546 2.28 -19.18 9.75
C ARG A 546 2.34 -18.59 8.35
N GLY A 547 3.33 -17.74 8.08
CA GLY A 547 3.47 -17.08 6.79
C GLY A 547 2.54 -15.88 6.58
N MET A 548 2.77 -15.20 5.46
CA MET A 548 1.86 -14.22 4.87
C MET A 548 0.87 -14.97 3.97
N GLY A 549 -0.40 -15.04 4.36
CA GLY A 549 -1.41 -15.92 3.78
C GLY A 549 -2.36 -15.27 2.77
N HIS A 550 -2.30 -13.94 2.59
CA HIS A 550 -3.30 -13.20 1.79
C HIS A 550 -3.43 -13.70 0.35
N HIS A 551 -2.29 -14.00 -0.30
CA HIS A 551 -2.23 -14.50 -1.67
C HIS A 551 -3.08 -15.77 -1.92
N SER A 552 -3.35 -16.55 -0.88
CA SER A 552 -4.13 -17.78 -1.01
C SER A 552 -5.63 -17.51 -1.09
N GLN A 553 -6.10 -16.39 -0.54
CA GLN A 553 -7.52 -16.06 -0.44
C GLN A 553 -7.94 -14.94 -1.37
N PHE A 554 -7.04 -13.98 -1.59
CA PHE A 554 -7.30 -12.77 -2.38
C PHE A 554 -6.33 -12.76 -3.56
N GLN A 555 -6.88 -12.77 -4.78
CA GLN A 555 -6.13 -12.70 -6.03
C GLN A 555 -6.53 -11.45 -6.79
N CYS A 556 -5.53 -10.69 -7.27
CA CYS A 556 -5.80 -9.59 -8.18
C CYS A 556 -6.09 -10.16 -9.57
N VAL A 557 -7.29 -9.92 -10.10
CA VAL A 557 -7.73 -10.53 -11.35
C VAL A 557 -8.23 -9.50 -12.34
N ARG A 558 -8.17 -9.87 -13.61
CA ARG A 558 -8.86 -9.20 -14.71
C ARG A 558 -9.98 -10.08 -15.22
N ILE A 559 -11.11 -9.46 -15.50
CA ILE A 559 -12.30 -10.14 -15.98
C ILE A 559 -12.23 -10.20 -17.50
N VAL A 560 -12.40 -11.39 -18.06
CA VAL A 560 -12.36 -11.62 -19.51
C VAL A 560 -13.59 -12.40 -19.96
N GLY A 561 -13.92 -12.36 -21.26
CA GLY A 561 -14.87 -13.30 -21.85
C GLY A 561 -14.35 -14.75 -21.77
N GLU A 562 -15.26 -15.73 -21.71
CA GLU A 562 -14.94 -17.17 -21.58
C GLU A 562 -13.96 -17.68 -22.67
N GLU A 563 -13.97 -17.08 -23.85
CA GLU A 563 -13.09 -17.44 -24.97
C GLU A 563 -11.69 -16.81 -24.89
N ASN A 564 -11.48 -15.88 -23.96
CA ASN A 564 -10.29 -15.04 -23.83
C ASN A 564 -9.45 -15.35 -22.58
N GLU A 565 -9.75 -16.42 -21.83
CA GLU A 565 -8.93 -16.87 -20.71
C GLU A 565 -7.54 -17.31 -21.22
N GLY A 566 -6.56 -16.41 -21.09
CA GLY A 566 -5.19 -16.63 -21.55
C GLY A 566 -4.15 -16.51 -20.43
N GLY A 567 -4.38 -15.63 -19.46
CA GLY A 567 -3.52 -15.42 -18.30
C GLY A 567 -4.05 -16.09 -17.03
N ARG A 568 -3.16 -16.44 -16.09
CA ARG A 568 -3.57 -16.99 -14.78
C ARG A 568 -4.33 -16.01 -13.89
N GLN A 569 -4.26 -14.70 -14.19
CA GLN A 569 -5.08 -13.67 -13.53
C GLN A 569 -6.34 -13.31 -14.31
N ASP A 570 -6.55 -13.92 -15.48
CA ASP A 570 -7.80 -13.79 -16.19
C ASP A 570 -8.85 -14.71 -15.55
N ARG A 571 -10.04 -14.18 -15.28
CA ARG A 571 -11.18 -14.93 -14.78
C ARG A 571 -12.39 -14.67 -15.67
N SER A 572 -13.12 -15.72 -15.99
CA SER A 572 -14.41 -15.59 -16.65
C SER A 572 -15.44 -14.98 -15.70
N VAL A 573 -16.40 -14.25 -16.27
CA VAL A 573 -17.61 -13.80 -15.56
C VAL A 573 -18.33 -14.96 -14.86
N SER A 574 -18.27 -16.19 -15.40
CA SER A 574 -18.90 -17.38 -14.81
C SER A 574 -18.21 -17.91 -13.55
N ASP A 575 -17.00 -17.44 -13.22
CA ASP A 575 -16.33 -17.73 -11.95
C ASP A 575 -16.96 -16.99 -10.75
N PHE A 576 -17.79 -15.99 -11.03
CA PHE A 576 -18.44 -15.11 -10.06
C PHE A 576 -19.95 -15.39 -9.94
N GLY A 577 -20.63 -14.65 -9.05
CA GLY A 577 -22.07 -14.80 -8.79
C GLY A 577 -22.41 -15.82 -7.69
N GLU A 578 -23.67 -16.26 -7.64
CA GLU A 578 -24.18 -17.17 -6.59
C GLU A 578 -23.56 -18.57 -6.67
N SER A 579 -23.35 -19.09 -7.88
CA SER A 579 -22.75 -20.41 -8.12
C SER A 579 -21.23 -20.36 -8.32
N GLY A 580 -20.66 -19.17 -8.46
CA GLY A 580 -19.23 -18.96 -8.70
C GLY A 580 -18.35 -19.34 -7.50
N SER A 581 -17.08 -19.64 -7.76
CA SER A 581 -16.06 -19.88 -6.70
C SER A 581 -15.60 -18.61 -6.02
N LEU A 582 -15.76 -17.48 -6.70
CA LEU A 582 -15.09 -16.23 -6.37
C LEU A 582 -16.11 -15.15 -6.06
N VAL A 583 -15.71 -14.23 -5.19
CA VAL A 583 -16.38 -12.96 -4.96
C VAL A 583 -15.52 -11.85 -5.52
N PHE A 584 -16.09 -11.01 -6.39
CA PHE A 584 -15.39 -9.88 -6.96
C PHE A 584 -15.52 -8.65 -6.05
N ASN A 585 -14.39 -7.99 -5.78
CA ASN A 585 -14.30 -6.75 -5.04
C ASN A 585 -13.66 -5.68 -5.93
N ALA A 586 -14.46 -4.69 -6.30
CA ALA A 586 -14.01 -3.49 -7.01
C ALA A 586 -13.38 -2.53 -6.00
N CYS A 587 -12.10 -2.23 -6.14
CA CYS A 587 -11.43 -1.25 -5.27
C CYS A 587 -11.38 0.11 -5.95
N VAL A 588 -11.59 1.14 -5.16
CA VAL A 588 -11.42 2.54 -5.56
C VAL A 588 -10.71 3.28 -4.44
N ILE A 589 -9.98 4.32 -4.81
CA ILE A 589 -9.28 5.19 -3.89
C ILE A 589 -10.17 6.42 -3.70
N PHE A 590 -10.47 6.75 -2.46
CA PHE A 590 -11.36 7.87 -2.12
C PHE A 590 -10.61 8.99 -1.41
N ASP A 591 -11.14 10.19 -1.60
CA ASP A 591 -10.89 11.32 -0.72
C ASP A 591 -11.80 11.20 0.51
N CYS A 592 -11.32 11.61 1.67
CA CYS A 592 -12.05 11.72 2.92
C CYS A 592 -13.07 12.88 2.87
N GLU A 593 -13.78 13.08 1.75
CA GLU A 593 -14.80 14.13 1.68
C GLU A 593 -15.91 13.85 2.72
N ASP A 594 -16.01 14.72 3.73
CA ASP A 594 -17.08 14.81 4.73
C ASP A 594 -17.22 13.69 5.78
N ALA A 595 -16.30 12.72 5.85
CA ALA A 595 -16.33 11.68 6.88
C ALA A 595 -15.64 12.16 8.17
N GLU A 596 -16.45 12.41 9.22
CA GLU A 596 -15.97 12.82 10.55
C GLU A 596 -14.91 11.82 11.09
N GLY A 597 -13.68 12.29 11.30
CA GLY A 597 -12.56 11.47 11.78
C GLY A 597 -11.73 10.76 10.69
N CYS A 598 -11.96 11.05 9.41
CA CYS A 598 -11.16 10.56 8.30
C CYS A 598 -10.05 11.58 7.96
N ALA A 599 -8.79 11.15 8.02
CA ALA A 599 -7.66 11.93 7.51
C ALA A 599 -7.23 11.34 6.16
N ASP A 600 -7.18 12.18 5.13
CA ASP A 600 -6.74 11.80 3.79
C ASP A 600 -5.32 11.27 3.83
N SER A 601 -5.21 9.95 3.67
CA SER A 601 -3.97 9.21 3.80
C SER A 601 -3.35 9.45 5.19
N THR A 602 -3.39 8.45 6.07
CA THR A 602 -2.88 8.67 7.43
C THR A 602 -1.35 8.65 7.37
N PRO A 603 -0.63 9.74 7.70
CA PRO A 603 0.81 9.63 7.90
C PRO A 603 1.04 8.58 8.98
N PRO A 604 2.04 7.69 8.81
CA PRO A 604 2.36 6.71 9.84
C PRO A 604 2.54 7.42 11.19
N TRP A 605 2.06 6.79 12.27
CA TRP A 605 2.11 7.37 13.63
C TRP A 605 3.55 7.70 14.10
N ARG A 606 4.57 7.22 13.38
CA ARG A 606 5.98 7.62 13.49
C ARG A 606 6.60 7.57 12.10
N ALA A 607 7.25 8.65 11.68
CA ALA A 607 8.15 8.69 10.52
C ALA A 607 7.50 8.68 9.11
N PRO A 608 8.19 9.20 8.07
CA PRO A 608 7.74 9.36 6.71
C PRO A 608 7.93 8.00 6.08
N ASP A 609 6.87 7.24 6.12
CA ASP A 609 6.68 6.10 5.25
C ASP A 609 5.60 6.53 4.25
N PRO A 610 5.45 5.80 3.13
CA PRO A 610 4.38 6.06 2.19
C PRO A 610 3.06 6.13 2.96
N PHE A 611 2.33 7.21 2.74
CA PHE A 611 1.06 7.43 3.38
C PHE A 611 0.13 6.27 3.02
N ALA A 612 -0.58 5.74 4.01
CA ALA A 612 -1.52 4.66 3.75
C ALA A 612 -2.75 5.23 3.03
N PRO A 613 -2.98 4.90 1.74
CA PRO A 613 -4.15 5.38 1.01
C PRO A 613 -5.44 4.84 1.64
N LEU A 614 -6.50 5.65 1.61
CA LEU A 614 -7.84 5.17 1.93
C LEU A 614 -8.39 4.39 0.73
N ILE A 615 -8.36 3.06 0.84
CA ILE A 615 -8.89 2.17 -0.18
C ILE A 615 -10.16 1.53 0.34
N GLN A 616 -11.24 1.69 -0.42
CA GLN A 616 -12.48 0.98 -0.18
C GLN A 616 -12.72 0.03 -1.32
N CYS A 617 -12.93 -1.24 -0.99
CA CYS A 617 -13.35 -2.22 -1.98
C CYS A 617 -14.78 -2.63 -1.71
N THR A 618 -15.63 -2.42 -2.71
CA THR A 618 -17.02 -2.82 -2.68
C THR A 618 -17.17 -4.13 -3.41
N GLN A 619 -17.84 -5.08 -2.77
CA GLN A 619 -18.29 -6.27 -3.46
C GLN A 619 -19.23 -5.87 -4.59
N ASP A 620 -18.88 -6.22 -5.82
CA ASP A 620 -19.80 -6.05 -6.96
C ASP A 620 -20.75 -7.25 -6.99
N ALA A 621 -21.95 -7.05 -6.45
CA ALA A 621 -23.00 -8.06 -6.44
C ALA A 621 -23.74 -8.18 -7.79
N GLY A 622 -23.44 -7.30 -8.75
CA GLY A 622 -24.39 -6.89 -9.78
C GLY A 622 -24.08 -7.43 -11.17
N LEU A 623 -22.93 -7.07 -11.75
CA LEU A 623 -22.60 -7.36 -13.15
C LEU A 623 -21.11 -7.05 -13.35
N VAL A 624 -20.26 -8.04 -13.12
CA VAL A 624 -18.83 -7.90 -13.38
C VAL A 624 -18.62 -7.74 -14.89
N GLU A 625 -18.08 -6.61 -15.33
CA GLU A 625 -17.88 -6.30 -16.75
C GLU A 625 -16.56 -6.88 -17.28
N GLU A 626 -16.55 -7.30 -18.54
CA GLU A 626 -15.31 -7.70 -19.22
C GLU A 626 -14.32 -6.51 -19.28
N GLY A 627 -13.07 -6.77 -18.93
CA GLY A 627 -12.00 -5.77 -18.83
C GLY A 627 -11.83 -5.18 -17.42
N ALA A 628 -12.76 -5.40 -16.51
CA ALA A 628 -12.64 -4.94 -15.13
C ALA A 628 -11.44 -5.56 -14.42
N VAL A 629 -10.85 -4.81 -13.49
CA VAL A 629 -9.79 -5.29 -12.59
C VAL A 629 -10.21 -5.08 -11.14
N GLY A 630 -9.94 -6.07 -10.31
CA GLY A 630 -10.23 -6.04 -8.89
C GLY A 630 -9.85 -7.34 -8.20
N TRP A 631 -10.19 -7.44 -6.93
CA TRP A 631 -9.84 -8.62 -6.13
C TRP A 631 -10.90 -9.71 -6.28
N ALA A 632 -10.47 -10.89 -6.69
CA ALA A 632 -11.21 -12.12 -6.51
C ALA A 632 -10.90 -12.72 -5.14
N ALA A 633 -11.94 -12.92 -4.34
CA ALA A 633 -11.85 -13.56 -3.04
C ALA A 633 -12.43 -14.99 -3.10
N TYR A 634 -11.66 -16.00 -2.71
CA TYR A 634 -12.11 -17.39 -2.74
C TYR A 634 -13.22 -17.64 -1.73
N ARG A 635 -14.38 -18.13 -2.18
CA ARG A 635 -15.41 -18.63 -1.26
C ARG A 635 -14.89 -19.87 -0.55
N TYR A 636 -15.23 -20.00 0.71
CA TYR A 636 -14.96 -21.24 1.43
C TYR A 636 -15.69 -22.40 0.75
N ARG A 637 -14.93 -23.42 0.37
CA ARG A 637 -15.43 -24.69 -0.15
C ARG A 637 -14.95 -25.78 0.79
N PRO A 638 -15.85 -26.42 1.57
CA PRO A 638 -15.43 -27.51 2.43
C PRO A 638 -14.85 -28.64 1.58
N TYR A 639 -13.61 -29.01 1.87
CA TYR A 639 -12.89 -30.12 1.24
C TYR A 639 -12.50 -31.12 2.33
N GLY A 640 -12.60 -32.41 2.02
CA GLY A 640 -12.48 -33.46 3.02
C GLY A 640 -13.51 -33.35 4.16
N HIS A 641 -13.92 -34.47 4.72
CA HIS A 641 -14.55 -34.50 6.03
C HIS A 641 -14.05 -35.72 6.76
N VAL A 642 -14.14 -35.70 8.08
CA VAL A 642 -13.87 -36.88 8.88
C VAL A 642 -15.19 -37.64 9.00
N ASP A 643 -15.22 -38.90 8.56
CA ASP A 643 -16.37 -39.77 8.79
C ASP A 643 -16.53 -40.10 10.28
N THR A 644 -17.60 -40.83 10.60
CA THR A 644 -17.89 -41.24 11.99
C THR A 644 -16.81 -42.12 12.61
N ASN A 645 -15.90 -42.69 11.81
CA ASN A 645 -14.80 -43.53 12.27
C ASN A 645 -13.49 -42.74 12.46
N GLY A 646 -13.51 -41.41 12.27
CA GLY A 646 -12.30 -40.62 12.32
C GLY A 646 -11.48 -40.67 11.02
N ALA A 647 -11.99 -41.29 9.95
CA ALA A 647 -11.29 -41.40 8.67
C ALA A 647 -11.63 -40.24 7.73
N PRO A 648 -10.65 -39.64 7.04
CA PRO A 648 -10.93 -38.62 6.03
C PRO A 648 -11.66 -39.23 4.82
N VAL A 649 -12.77 -38.61 4.40
CA VAL A 649 -13.63 -38.99 3.27
C VAL A 649 -13.88 -37.76 2.38
N GLY A 650 -13.95 -37.98 1.05
CA GLY A 650 -14.11 -36.94 0.03
C GLY A 650 -12.78 -36.55 -0.65
N ASP A 651 -12.86 -35.92 -1.82
CA ASP A 651 -11.68 -35.39 -2.52
C ASP A 651 -11.01 -34.32 -1.63
N SER A 652 -9.70 -34.44 -1.46
CA SER A 652 -8.95 -33.94 -0.29
C SER A 652 -8.06 -32.74 -0.60
N GLU A 653 -8.35 -32.01 -1.67
CA GLU A 653 -7.45 -30.96 -2.14
C GLU A 653 -7.95 -29.58 -1.75
N TYR A 654 -7.15 -28.92 -0.91
CA TYR A 654 -7.25 -27.49 -0.66
C TYR A 654 -7.01 -26.76 -1.98
N LEU A 655 -7.91 -25.83 -2.34
CA LEU A 655 -7.86 -25.07 -3.59
C LEU A 655 -7.48 -23.59 -3.39
N GLY A 656 -7.13 -23.20 -2.16
CA GLY A 656 -6.97 -21.80 -1.75
C GLY A 656 -8.06 -21.33 -0.78
N GLY A 657 -7.85 -20.15 -0.19
CA GLY A 657 -8.76 -19.53 0.78
C GLY A 657 -8.66 -20.14 2.18
N CYS A 658 -9.81 -20.30 2.82
CA CYS A 658 -9.87 -20.92 4.14
C CYS A 658 -9.59 -22.41 4.09
N ILE A 659 -8.76 -22.88 5.02
CA ILE A 659 -8.66 -24.32 5.24
C ILE A 659 -9.95 -24.85 5.87
N ASN A 660 -10.24 -26.12 5.57
CA ASN A 660 -11.23 -26.86 6.33
C ASN A 660 -10.58 -27.39 7.62
N GLU A 661 -10.77 -26.67 8.73
CA GLU A 661 -10.15 -27.03 10.00
C GLU A 661 -10.57 -28.41 10.52
N ILE A 662 -11.74 -28.93 10.14
CA ILE A 662 -12.19 -30.29 10.48
C ILE A 662 -11.32 -31.33 9.78
N ALA A 663 -11.11 -31.14 8.48
CA ALA A 663 -10.31 -32.05 7.66
C ALA A 663 -8.82 -31.96 8.02
N GLU A 664 -8.35 -30.73 8.26
CA GLU A 664 -6.96 -30.49 8.60
C GLU A 664 -6.68 -30.97 10.01
N TYR A 665 -7.48 -30.58 11.01
CA TYR A 665 -7.30 -30.89 12.42
C TYR A 665 -8.40 -31.80 12.98
N PRO A 666 -8.37 -33.12 12.70
CA PRO A 666 -9.33 -34.07 13.26
C PRO A 666 -9.44 -34.03 14.79
N ALA A 667 -8.37 -33.60 15.48
CA ALA A 667 -8.38 -33.42 16.94
C ALA A 667 -9.35 -32.33 17.43
N LEU A 668 -9.74 -31.37 16.58
CA LEU A 668 -10.80 -30.41 16.90
C LEU A 668 -12.19 -31.06 16.93
N CYS A 669 -12.32 -32.25 16.36
CA CYS A 669 -13.58 -32.95 16.15
C CYS A 669 -13.54 -34.25 16.96
N PRO A 670 -13.72 -34.20 18.30
CA PRO A 670 -13.68 -35.40 19.09
C PRO A 670 -14.74 -36.38 18.60
N VAL A 671 -14.36 -37.65 18.47
CA VAL A 671 -15.29 -38.74 18.13
C VAL A 671 -16.48 -38.67 19.10
N PRO A 672 -17.73 -38.80 18.62
CA PRO A 672 -18.90 -38.77 19.49
C PRO A 672 -18.72 -39.70 20.69
N GLU A 673 -18.90 -39.16 21.90
CA GLU A 673 -18.62 -39.85 23.17
C GLU A 673 -19.49 -41.11 23.36
N PHE A 674 -20.56 -41.26 22.58
CA PHE A 674 -21.42 -42.43 22.59
C PHE A 674 -21.70 -42.96 21.18
N SER A 675 -21.00 -44.02 20.77
CA SER A 675 -21.50 -44.94 19.74
C SER A 675 -21.98 -46.22 20.42
N ARG A 676 -23.20 -46.69 20.11
CA ARG A 676 -23.61 -48.04 20.51
C ARG A 676 -22.98 -49.03 19.55
N CYS A 677 -22.28 -50.03 20.07
CA CYS A 677 -21.46 -50.97 19.31
C CYS A 677 -22.17 -51.78 18.20
N GLU A 678 -23.50 -51.69 18.06
CA GLU A 678 -24.29 -52.49 17.10
C GLU A 678 -25.34 -51.68 16.31
N GLU A 679 -25.47 -50.37 16.49
CA GLU A 679 -26.43 -49.56 15.71
C GLU A 679 -25.76 -48.94 14.46
N PRO A 680 -26.50 -48.71 13.35
CA PRO A 680 -25.95 -48.09 12.14
C PRO A 680 -25.31 -46.73 12.45
N GLU A 681 -24.30 -46.34 11.66
CA GLU A 681 -23.48 -45.11 11.81
C GLU A 681 -24.28 -43.79 11.93
N ARG A 682 -25.61 -43.82 11.73
CA ARG A 682 -26.52 -42.66 11.86
C ARG A 682 -27.02 -42.42 13.29
N ASP A 683 -26.74 -43.33 14.22
CA ASP A 683 -27.28 -43.31 15.60
C ASP A 683 -26.21 -42.99 16.67
N ALA A 684 -25.10 -42.35 16.29
CA ALA A 684 -24.06 -41.89 17.24
C ALA A 684 -24.46 -40.57 17.94
N PHE A 685 -24.12 -40.41 19.23
CA PHE A 685 -24.47 -39.24 20.04
C PHE A 685 -23.22 -38.47 20.51
N GLY A 686 -23.20 -37.14 20.37
CA GLY A 686 -22.13 -36.27 20.88
C GLY A 686 -22.41 -34.77 20.68
N ARG A 687 -21.84 -33.92 21.55
CA ARG A 687 -22.03 -32.45 21.55
C ARG A 687 -21.01 -31.72 20.64
N TYR A 688 -20.92 -31.94 19.32
CA TYR A 688 -20.04 -31.08 18.50
C TYR A 688 -20.54 -30.81 17.07
N PRO A 689 -20.60 -29.54 16.61
CA PRO A 689 -20.98 -29.14 15.23
C PRO A 689 -20.03 -29.64 14.13
N CYS A 690 -18.99 -30.35 14.52
CA CYS A 690 -17.81 -30.62 13.72
C CYS A 690 -17.97 -31.76 12.70
N HIS A 691 -19.05 -31.82 11.91
CA HIS A 691 -19.12 -32.76 10.78
C HIS A 691 -19.92 -32.26 9.57
N GLY A 692 -20.56 -31.08 9.62
CA GLY A 692 -21.48 -30.65 8.55
C GLY A 692 -22.84 -31.36 8.58
N TRP A 693 -23.22 -31.91 9.74
CA TRP A 693 -24.50 -32.59 9.95
C TRP A 693 -25.36 -31.71 10.87
N GLU A 694 -26.07 -30.74 10.30
CA GLU A 694 -27.01 -29.89 11.06
C GLU A 694 -28.13 -30.72 11.73
N SER A 695 -28.38 -31.95 11.26
CA SER A 695 -29.53 -32.77 11.63
C SER A 695 -29.33 -33.73 12.82
N LEU A 696 -28.20 -33.70 13.54
CA LEU A 696 -27.88 -34.73 14.56
C LEU A 696 -27.50 -34.16 15.95
N PHE A 697 -28.19 -33.12 16.41
CA PHE A 697 -28.02 -32.59 17.77
C PHE A 697 -29.24 -32.89 18.66
N LEU A 698 -29.01 -33.54 19.81
CA LEU A 698 -29.97 -33.69 20.90
C LEU A 698 -29.61 -32.73 22.04
N TRP A 699 -30.61 -32.00 22.56
CA TRP A 699 -30.49 -31.00 23.63
C TRP A 699 -31.35 -31.40 24.86
N ALA A 700 -31.03 -30.90 26.05
CA ALA A 700 -31.76 -31.18 27.31
C ALA A 700 -32.34 -29.88 27.88
N ASP A 701 -33.47 -29.95 28.58
CA ASP A 701 -34.12 -28.82 29.24
C ASP A 701 -33.35 -28.39 30.52
N ASP A 702 -33.39 -27.09 30.84
CA ASP A 702 -32.60 -26.40 31.90
C ASP A 702 -33.04 -26.77 33.32
N THR A 703 -32.86 -28.02 33.71
CA THR A 703 -32.97 -28.42 35.12
C THR A 703 -31.67 -29.08 35.57
N PRO A 704 -31.12 -28.69 36.74
CA PRO A 704 -29.90 -29.29 37.29
C PRO A 704 -30.05 -30.79 37.63
N ASP A 705 -31.24 -31.36 37.40
CA ASP A 705 -31.61 -32.74 37.68
C ASP A 705 -32.00 -33.54 36.40
N ALA A 706 -31.81 -32.98 35.20
CA ALA A 706 -32.19 -33.65 33.94
C ALA A 706 -31.50 -35.02 33.82
N ASN A 707 -32.31 -36.08 33.80
CA ASN A 707 -31.83 -37.46 33.71
C ASN A 707 -31.62 -37.85 32.23
N ARG A 708 -30.67 -38.76 31.95
CA ARG A 708 -30.30 -39.18 30.58
C ARG A 708 -31.47 -39.63 29.69
N PHE A 709 -32.56 -40.10 30.29
CA PHE A 709 -33.77 -40.56 29.59
C PHE A 709 -34.74 -39.43 29.21
N GLU A 710 -34.44 -38.19 29.60
CA GLU A 710 -35.28 -37.00 29.37
C GLU A 710 -34.77 -36.12 28.21
N LEU A 711 -33.72 -36.56 27.50
CA LEU A 711 -33.26 -35.94 26.27
C LEU A 711 -34.34 -36.07 25.17
N MET A 712 -34.81 -34.96 24.62
CA MET A 712 -35.81 -34.91 23.56
C MET A 712 -35.22 -34.30 22.29
N TRP A 713 -35.64 -34.78 21.12
CA TRP A 713 -35.25 -34.23 19.82
C TRP A 713 -35.62 -32.75 19.73
N ALA A 714 -34.70 -31.93 19.22
CA ALA A 714 -35.06 -30.59 18.80
C ALA A 714 -36.16 -30.71 17.73
N PRO A 715 -37.33 -30.08 17.90
CA PRO A 715 -38.35 -30.09 16.85
C PRO A 715 -37.82 -29.35 15.62
N GLU A 716 -38.16 -29.84 14.43
CA GLU A 716 -37.64 -29.38 13.12
C GLU A 716 -37.72 -27.85 12.84
N LEU A 717 -38.34 -27.03 13.70
CA LEU A 717 -38.74 -25.64 13.39
C LEU A 717 -38.71 -24.63 14.58
N GLY A 718 -37.66 -24.55 15.41
CA GLY A 718 -37.57 -23.53 16.48
C GLY A 718 -36.17 -23.00 16.79
N GLU A 719 -36.05 -21.73 17.18
CA GLU A 719 -34.79 -21.05 17.52
C GLU A 719 -34.19 -21.53 18.88
N PRO A 720 -32.85 -21.72 18.97
CA PRO A 720 -32.18 -22.19 20.19
C PRO A 720 -31.75 -21.05 21.14
N MET A 721 -31.85 -21.28 22.46
CA MET A 721 -31.21 -20.48 23.53
C MET A 721 -30.34 -21.38 24.43
N ASN A 722 -29.32 -20.80 25.09
CA ASN A 722 -28.00 -21.39 25.40
C ASN A 722 -27.83 -22.00 26.83
N GLY A 723 -27.03 -23.09 27.01
CA GLY A 723 -26.67 -23.68 28.33
C GLY A 723 -25.81 -24.99 28.30
N SER A 724 -24.81 -25.13 29.19
CA SER A 724 -23.81 -26.24 29.21
C SER A 724 -23.71 -27.00 30.55
N VAL A 725 -23.32 -28.30 30.52
CA VAL A 725 -22.92 -29.12 31.69
C VAL A 725 -21.77 -30.10 31.35
N LEU A 726 -20.82 -30.23 32.28
CA LEU A 726 -19.67 -31.15 32.35
C LEU A 726 -19.95 -32.28 33.37
N ASN A 727 -19.57 -33.54 33.09
CA ASN A 727 -19.40 -34.57 34.13
C ASN A 727 -18.26 -35.57 33.79
N PRO A 728 -17.11 -35.54 34.49
CA PRO A 728 -15.89 -36.28 34.10
C PRO A 728 -15.76 -37.70 34.70
N ALA A 729 -16.85 -38.45 34.90
CA ALA A 729 -16.77 -39.75 35.59
C ALA A 729 -17.66 -40.85 34.99
N SER A 730 -17.28 -41.37 33.82
CA SER A 730 -17.67 -42.74 33.44
C SER A 730 -16.64 -43.35 32.48
N GLU A 731 -16.07 -44.49 32.86
CA GLU A 731 -15.27 -45.33 31.96
C GLU A 731 -16.12 -45.78 30.76
N PRO A 732 -15.52 -45.97 29.56
CA PRO A 732 -16.22 -46.51 28.42
C PRO A 732 -16.61 -47.96 28.69
N ILE A 733 -17.91 -48.24 28.84
CA ILE A 733 -18.42 -49.60 28.95
C ILE A 733 -18.64 -50.14 27.54
N CYS A 734 -17.69 -50.90 27.03
CA CYS A 734 -17.91 -51.84 25.93
C CYS A 734 -17.42 -53.21 26.38
N THR A 735 -18.35 -54.11 26.71
CA THR A 735 -18.10 -55.57 26.82
C THR A 735 -18.44 -56.27 25.53
#